data_AF-A0A0K9NBM3-F1
#
_entry.id   AF-A0A0K9NBM3-F1
#
_cell.length_a   1.000
_cell.length_b   1.000
_cell.length_c   1.000
_cell.angle_alpha   90.00
_cell.angle_beta   90.00
_cell.angle_gamma   90.00
#
_symmetry.space_group_name_H-M   'P 1'
#
loop_
_entity.id
_entity.type
_entity.pdbx_description
1 polymer ?
#
loop_
_entity_poly.entity_id
_entity_poly.type
_entity_poly.pdbx_seq_one_letter_code
_entity_poly.pdbx_strand_id
1 'polypeptide(L)'
;MSTTKTSCPYQGPGMQNPVDVGGYDMIRPTEDPSDPDYWITSGNTTVYDAGYDDGRGGLIHFQDRIRISKGASDGCSSTVTLDVEANPLVYSYYPPHSLDVIFVLDVTASMMSGGSRKMALAKRALSQTIQLLWQQNKETRVTIVPFARDAYVPLPGGGLSYDYLGTLFTWRRSTTSGNRIGQILGYRNGSYVSTTDIPTYMAQSAPIAASTELSLYNYYNYYKIQYSDIYEDDGTPRTDSVLSRYLSDVYAQNPGAYAGNFIQNVAAGTPLDSTQLPYSMNDTGYESNTVLDNLIWAIPYGEDTNTEAGLNEAYTLFTTPGFAQSDDLRRRAVILITDGQANRSVNPGYPGRYATPGSTDSDYFPSMPGEPWRYFMYLQQTVSSLISEIANRSATSEELVLALKRAWETAGRIKDPAGGNASVFVLGIEIDAQSPGPYTREDVLDIMRTIASTGSYLHEAAEGGSDNPIIEELERLARYLFILTGGPQVTITDTVNTALFDYVPGSIRITGEQDGIKLKSISAPDITDPLDPDYTVYTKPALLPDISDANVQDGVVTVGLGEVPYPPVSPDSRTRIRVTYRIENKGPAHGSHLHTNNDEGTLVSFQEANHLDAASTELTYDNPTRILHFQTPVISCHSGFTVEKFVGTEADDVIYKSLSVSACQEIYYRVIVHNYTDVPMHFPLLYEVQNVRTVQEARASTRRRILAEDFTVPAGSYQEFTFQYITNCSDTVIPDFAILETGNGILYDNAVIAVKEGSAHYTVQYLNRCTGIRICPDKLVTGADPCKPIDACSHILRLPCWKFVCACPYRLDLCEGDNIIKLYYVPR
;
A
#
# COMPACT_ATOMS: atom_id res chain seq x y z
N MET A 1 6.98 -13.12 21.26
CA MET A 1 7.13 -14.30 22.14
C MET A 1 7.86 -15.38 21.37
N SER A 2 8.74 -16.16 22.01
CA SER A 2 9.33 -17.36 21.39
C SER A 2 8.24 -18.41 21.26
N THR A 3 7.61 -18.53 20.09
CA THR A 3 6.71 -19.65 19.78
C THR A 3 7.53 -20.94 19.81
N THR A 4 7.18 -21.85 20.71
CA THR A 4 7.85 -23.15 20.83
C THR A 4 7.59 -23.97 19.58
N LYS A 5 8.56 -23.99 18.67
CA LYS A 5 8.52 -24.79 17.45
C LYS A 5 8.62 -26.27 17.81
N THR A 6 7.58 -27.05 17.54
CA THR A 6 7.59 -28.51 17.70
C THR A 6 7.72 -29.12 16.32
N SER A 7 8.79 -29.88 16.07
CA SER A 7 8.99 -30.60 14.80
C SER A 7 7.85 -31.58 14.59
N CYS A 8 7.16 -31.52 13.45
CA CYS A 8 6.05 -32.43 13.17
C CYS A 8 6.60 -33.77 12.61
N PRO A 9 6.37 -34.91 13.29
CA PRO A 9 6.88 -36.20 12.84
C PRO A 9 6.01 -36.86 11.74
N TYR A 10 4.85 -36.30 11.39
CA TYR A 10 3.88 -36.91 10.48
C TYR A 10 3.44 -35.93 9.38
N GLN A 11 3.84 -36.17 8.13
CA GLN A 11 3.46 -35.35 6.96
C GLN A 11 2.66 -36.13 5.89
N GLY A 12 1.93 -37.18 6.28
CA GLY A 12 1.20 -38.08 5.36
C GLY A 12 1.89 -39.45 5.18
N PRO A 13 1.36 -40.35 4.32
CA PRO A 13 2.02 -41.60 3.95
C PRO A 13 3.29 -41.25 3.17
N GLY A 14 4.42 -41.44 3.84
CA GLY A 14 5.73 -40.94 3.40
C GLY A 14 6.60 -40.64 4.61
N MET A 15 6.93 -41.69 5.39
CA MET A 15 7.92 -41.57 6.44
C MET A 15 9.24 -41.12 5.80
N GLN A 16 9.82 -40.03 6.32
CA GLN A 16 11.13 -39.45 5.98
C GLN A 16 11.17 -38.46 4.80
N ASN A 17 10.43 -37.35 4.92
CA ASN A 17 11.05 -36.08 4.54
C ASN A 17 12.27 -35.86 5.45
N PRO A 18 13.41 -35.37 4.92
CA PRO A 18 14.51 -34.92 5.77
C PRO A 18 13.99 -33.98 6.87
N VAL A 19 14.61 -33.99 8.05
CA VAL A 19 14.24 -33.08 9.17
C VAL A 19 14.16 -31.62 8.70
N ASP A 20 14.91 -31.28 7.65
CA ASP A 20 15.04 -29.93 7.07
C ASP A 20 14.03 -29.62 5.94
N VAL A 21 13.20 -30.60 5.54
CA VAL A 21 12.16 -30.44 4.49
C VAL A 21 10.75 -30.38 5.12
N GLY A 22 10.62 -30.75 6.40
CA GLY A 22 9.36 -30.70 7.15
C GLY A 22 9.12 -29.37 7.86
N GLY A 23 7.84 -29.04 8.09
CA GLY A 23 7.41 -27.87 8.83
C GLY A 23 7.21 -28.14 10.33
N TYR A 24 7.03 -27.07 11.10
CA TYR A 24 6.60 -27.07 12.49
C TYR A 24 5.07 -26.91 12.56
N ASP A 25 4.45 -27.41 13.63
CA ASP A 25 3.03 -27.20 13.90
C ASP A 25 2.78 -25.79 14.47
N MET A 26 2.94 -24.76 13.64
CA MET A 26 2.49 -23.40 13.94
C MET A 26 1.27 -23.07 13.08
N ILE A 27 0.11 -23.59 13.43
CA ILE A 27 -1.10 -23.47 12.59
C ILE A 27 -1.82 -22.13 12.89
N ARG A 28 -2.34 -21.47 11.85
CA ARG A 28 -3.29 -20.35 12.01
C ARG A 28 -4.54 -20.86 12.73
N PRO A 29 -4.86 -20.37 13.94
CA PRO A 29 -5.93 -20.96 14.76
C PRO A 29 -7.34 -20.62 14.27
N THR A 30 -7.48 -19.55 13.48
CA THR A 30 -8.75 -19.05 12.96
C THR A 30 -8.55 -18.26 11.67
N GLU A 31 -9.58 -18.18 10.83
CA GLU A 31 -9.59 -17.35 9.64
C GLU A 31 -10.14 -15.93 9.89
N ASP A 32 -10.41 -15.57 11.15
CA ASP A 32 -10.89 -14.25 11.56
C ASP A 32 -9.70 -13.32 11.92
N PRO A 33 -9.41 -12.27 11.13
CA PRO A 33 -8.31 -11.33 11.41
C PRO A 33 -8.52 -10.48 12.66
N SER A 34 -9.71 -10.49 13.26
CA SER A 34 -10.00 -9.82 14.53
C SER A 34 -9.61 -10.63 15.76
N ASP A 35 -9.33 -11.92 15.59
CA ASP A 35 -8.89 -12.78 16.68
C ASP A 35 -7.45 -12.43 17.12
N PRO A 36 -7.18 -12.31 18.43
CA PRO A 36 -5.84 -12.03 18.95
C PRO A 36 -4.75 -13.00 18.48
N ASP A 37 -5.10 -14.27 18.21
CA ASP A 37 -4.15 -15.32 17.85
C ASP A 37 -3.99 -15.47 16.32
N TYR A 38 -4.68 -14.64 15.52
CA TYR A 38 -4.54 -14.63 14.06
C TYR A 38 -3.16 -14.13 13.61
N TRP A 39 -2.60 -13.14 14.33
CA TRP A 39 -1.41 -12.40 13.94
C TRP A 39 -0.16 -12.87 14.68
N ILE A 40 0.93 -13.12 13.94
CA ILE A 40 2.28 -13.15 14.49
C ILE A 40 2.83 -11.72 14.45
N THR A 41 3.27 -11.19 15.58
CA THR A 41 3.72 -9.80 15.68
C THR A 41 5.24 -9.65 15.72
N SER A 42 5.74 -8.51 15.24
CA SER A 42 7.17 -8.17 15.28
C SER A 42 7.75 -8.02 16.68
N GLY A 43 6.90 -7.81 17.70
CA GLY A 43 7.32 -7.53 19.07
C GLY A 43 7.94 -6.14 19.19
N ASN A 44 8.87 -6.00 20.14
CA ASN A 44 9.53 -4.72 20.39
C ASN A 44 10.53 -4.37 19.28
N THR A 45 10.54 -3.11 18.91
CA THR A 45 11.41 -2.46 17.92
C THR A 45 12.17 -1.37 18.64
N THR A 46 13.45 -1.23 18.31
CA THR A 46 14.30 -0.14 18.83
C THR A 46 15.01 0.51 17.66
N VAL A 47 14.81 1.82 17.48
CA VAL A 47 15.43 2.60 16.40
C VAL A 47 16.00 3.89 16.97
N TYR A 48 16.96 4.50 16.27
CA TYR A 48 17.53 5.78 16.66
C TYR A 48 16.74 6.94 16.05
N ASP A 49 16.53 7.98 16.86
CA ASP A 49 15.97 9.26 16.46
C ASP A 49 16.86 10.40 16.95
N ALA A 50 17.42 11.16 16.03
CA ALA A 50 18.20 12.36 16.33
C ALA A 50 17.37 13.48 16.98
N GLY A 51 16.06 13.52 16.72
CA GLY A 51 15.15 14.50 17.33
C GLY A 51 14.75 14.17 18.77
N TYR A 52 15.03 12.97 19.28
CA TYR A 52 14.61 12.55 20.61
C TYR A 52 15.28 13.36 21.74
N ASP A 53 14.61 13.47 22.90
CA ASP A 53 15.04 14.26 24.07
C ASP A 53 15.47 15.70 23.70
N ASP A 54 14.54 16.46 23.10
CA ASP A 54 14.75 17.84 22.65
C ASP A 54 15.96 18.01 21.70
N GLY A 55 16.16 17.06 20.78
CA GLY A 55 17.24 17.08 19.79
C GLY A 55 18.61 16.60 20.28
N ARG A 56 18.69 15.98 21.48
CA ARG A 56 19.92 15.31 21.95
C ARG A 56 20.14 13.95 21.31
N GLY A 57 19.10 13.41 20.70
CA GLY A 57 19.06 12.11 20.06
C GLY A 57 18.97 10.96 21.06
N GLY A 58 18.41 9.85 20.63
CA GLY A 58 18.28 8.67 21.48
C GLY A 58 17.58 7.51 20.80
N LEU A 59 17.48 6.40 21.55
CA LEU A 59 16.77 5.21 21.11
C LEU A 59 15.30 5.33 21.51
N ILE A 60 14.42 5.13 20.53
CA ILE A 60 12.98 5.06 20.72
C ILE A 60 12.50 3.64 20.53
N HIS A 61 11.45 3.28 21.27
CA HIS A 61 10.91 1.93 21.31
C HIS A 61 9.49 1.89 20.78
N PHE A 62 9.22 0.92 19.91
CA PHE A 62 7.90 0.68 19.35
C PHE A 62 7.50 -0.77 19.54
N GLN A 63 6.20 -1.03 19.55
CA GLN A 63 5.66 -2.39 19.55
C GLN A 63 4.94 -2.67 18.24
N ASP A 64 5.10 -3.89 17.74
CA ASP A 64 4.30 -4.53 16.69
C ASP A 64 4.12 -3.64 15.44
N ARG A 65 5.23 -3.22 14.83
CA ARG A 65 5.24 -2.45 13.57
C ARG A 65 4.88 -3.29 12.37
N ILE A 66 5.13 -4.60 12.42
CA ILE A 66 4.70 -5.56 11.41
C ILE A 66 3.96 -6.70 12.09
N ARG A 67 2.87 -7.14 11.47
CA ARG A 67 2.14 -8.36 11.82
C ARG A 67 1.93 -9.19 10.57
N ILE A 68 2.06 -10.50 10.70
CA ILE A 68 1.94 -11.42 9.58
C ILE A 68 1.00 -12.57 9.93
N SER A 69 0.32 -13.12 8.92
CA SER A 69 -0.47 -14.33 9.05
C SER A 69 -0.45 -15.14 7.76
N LYS A 70 -0.47 -16.47 7.87
CA LYS A 70 -0.58 -17.36 6.71
C LYS A 70 -1.65 -18.43 6.90
N GLY A 71 -2.44 -18.67 5.86
CA GLY A 71 -3.51 -19.66 5.84
C GLY A 71 -3.62 -20.38 4.49
N ALA A 72 -4.36 -21.50 4.45
CA ALA A 72 -4.68 -22.22 3.22
C ALA A 72 -6.07 -22.87 3.29
N SER A 73 -6.83 -22.83 2.19
CA SER A 73 -8.18 -23.39 2.05
C SER A 73 -8.28 -24.40 0.90
N ASP A 74 -9.38 -25.15 0.77
CA ASP A 74 -9.79 -25.90 -0.45
C ASP A 74 -9.12 -27.27 -0.76
N GLY A 75 -8.45 -27.89 0.21
CA GLY A 75 -8.08 -29.32 0.15
C GLY A 75 -6.96 -29.68 -0.83
N CYS A 76 -7.22 -30.47 -1.88
CA CYS A 76 -6.17 -30.93 -2.81
C CYS A 76 -5.76 -29.86 -3.85
N SER A 77 -6.60 -28.86 -4.08
CA SER A 77 -6.26 -27.68 -4.89
C SER A 77 -6.51 -26.46 -4.03
N SER A 78 -5.47 -26.02 -3.33
CA SER A 78 -5.59 -25.09 -2.24
C SER A 78 -5.24 -23.66 -2.62
N THR A 79 -6.00 -22.71 -2.08
CA THR A 79 -5.64 -21.30 -2.12
C THR A 79 -4.84 -20.96 -0.88
N VAL A 80 -3.59 -20.53 -1.05
CA VAL A 80 -2.73 -20.03 0.03
C VAL A 80 -2.92 -18.53 0.15
N THR A 81 -2.96 -18.03 1.38
CA THR A 81 -3.09 -16.61 1.72
C THR A 81 -1.94 -16.18 2.64
N LEU A 82 -1.30 -15.07 2.31
CA LEU A 82 -0.26 -14.40 3.08
C LEU A 82 -0.74 -12.99 3.39
N ASP A 83 -1.03 -12.73 4.65
CA ASP A 83 -1.49 -11.44 5.14
C ASP A 83 -0.34 -10.71 5.85
N VAL A 84 -0.12 -9.46 5.48
CA VAL A 84 0.86 -8.56 6.10
C VAL A 84 0.15 -7.29 6.51
N GLU A 85 0.34 -6.88 7.75
CA GLU A 85 -0.11 -5.61 8.28
C GLU A 85 1.08 -4.83 8.80
N ALA A 86 1.19 -3.55 8.41
CA ALA A 86 2.27 -2.69 8.83
C ALA A 86 1.72 -1.35 9.37
N ASN A 87 2.43 -0.83 10.37
CA ASN A 87 2.22 0.48 10.99
C ASN A 87 3.53 1.27 10.93
N PRO A 88 3.49 2.62 10.82
CA PRO A 88 4.71 3.40 10.66
C PRO A 88 5.48 3.56 11.97
N LEU A 89 6.75 3.91 11.83
CA LEU A 89 7.63 4.43 12.88
C LEU A 89 7.46 5.94 12.93
N VAL A 90 7.46 6.53 14.13
CA VAL A 90 7.20 7.97 14.35
C VAL A 90 8.41 8.62 15.04
N TYR A 91 9.05 9.55 14.36
CA TYR A 91 10.24 10.28 14.79
C TYR A 91 9.90 11.74 15.07
N SER A 92 10.64 12.36 15.98
CA SER A 92 10.60 13.80 16.19
C SER A 92 11.25 14.53 15.03
N TYR A 93 10.61 15.58 14.51
CA TYR A 93 11.09 16.29 13.32
C TYR A 93 11.10 17.82 13.51
N TYR A 94 12.30 18.39 13.68
CA TYR A 94 12.54 19.80 14.00
C TYR A 94 13.33 20.48 12.88
N PRO A 95 12.67 21.02 11.86
CA PRO A 95 13.37 21.61 10.74
C PRO A 95 13.98 22.96 11.18
N PRO A 96 15.04 23.43 10.53
CA PRO A 96 15.46 24.83 10.63
C PRO A 96 14.58 25.76 9.76
N HIS A 97 13.59 25.23 9.05
CA HIS A 97 12.79 25.96 8.05
C HIS A 97 11.35 26.20 8.48
N SER A 98 10.82 27.34 8.06
CA SER A 98 9.46 27.79 8.31
C SER A 98 8.41 26.88 7.66
N LEU A 99 7.29 26.64 8.36
CA LEU A 99 6.13 25.92 7.84
C LEU A 99 5.21 26.87 7.05
N ASP A 100 4.71 26.44 5.89
CA ASP A 100 3.65 27.14 5.15
C ASP A 100 2.36 26.33 5.21
N VAL A 101 1.36 26.81 5.95
CA VAL A 101 0.09 26.12 6.17
C VAL A 101 -1.05 26.93 5.56
N ILE A 102 -1.81 26.33 4.64
CA ILE A 102 -3.01 26.91 4.04
C ILE A 102 -4.24 26.20 4.57
N PHE A 103 -5.06 26.88 5.36
CA PHE A 103 -6.38 26.39 5.74
C PHE A 103 -7.39 26.73 4.65
N VAL A 104 -7.97 25.72 4.01
CA VAL A 104 -9.06 25.89 3.04
C VAL A 104 -10.37 25.67 3.81
N LEU A 105 -11.05 26.75 4.15
CA LEU A 105 -12.19 26.73 5.06
C LEU A 105 -13.50 26.85 4.30
N ASP A 106 -14.33 25.82 4.40
CA ASP A 106 -15.70 25.86 3.93
C ASP A 106 -16.51 26.87 4.75
N VAL A 107 -17.06 27.87 4.08
CA VAL A 107 -17.88 28.91 4.71
C VAL A 107 -19.34 28.87 4.31
N THR A 108 -19.86 27.70 3.97
CA THR A 108 -21.21 27.50 3.46
C THR A 108 -22.34 27.64 4.48
N ALA A 109 -23.58 27.64 3.99
CA ALA A 109 -24.79 27.76 4.79
C ALA A 109 -25.02 26.58 5.72
N SER A 110 -24.63 25.38 5.30
CA SER A 110 -24.73 24.15 6.11
C SER A 110 -23.96 24.30 7.42
N MET A 111 -22.81 24.97 7.40
CA MET A 111 -21.97 25.26 8.56
C MET A 111 -22.64 26.17 9.62
N MET A 112 -23.78 26.78 9.32
CA MET A 112 -24.50 27.72 10.20
C MET A 112 -26.02 27.51 10.25
N SER A 113 -26.56 26.54 9.52
CA SER A 113 -28.01 26.38 9.36
C SER A 113 -28.68 25.78 10.60
N GLY A 114 -29.94 26.16 10.86
CA GLY A 114 -30.79 25.47 11.85
C GLY A 114 -30.36 25.61 13.32
N GLY A 115 -29.45 26.53 13.66
CA GLY A 115 -28.89 26.65 15.02
C GLY A 115 -27.56 25.91 15.21
N SER A 116 -26.99 25.36 14.13
CA SER A 116 -25.65 24.77 14.10
C SER A 116 -24.57 25.76 14.53
N ARG A 117 -23.59 25.26 15.30
CA ARG A 117 -22.40 26.00 15.76
C ARG A 117 -21.12 25.59 15.01
N LYS A 118 -21.17 24.72 13.99
CA LYS A 118 -20.00 24.22 13.22
C LYS A 118 -19.04 25.35 12.83
N MET A 119 -19.54 26.41 12.20
CA MET A 119 -18.71 27.55 11.77
C MET A 119 -17.99 28.22 12.94
N ALA A 120 -18.70 28.48 14.03
CA ALA A 120 -18.14 29.15 15.19
C ALA A 120 -17.08 28.27 15.86
N LEU A 121 -17.35 26.97 15.99
CA LEU A 121 -16.41 25.99 16.55
C LEU A 121 -15.19 25.78 15.64
N ALA A 122 -15.37 25.74 14.32
CA ALA A 122 -14.29 25.66 13.35
C ALA A 122 -13.38 26.90 13.38
N LYS A 123 -13.98 28.10 13.51
CA LYS A 123 -13.24 29.35 13.71
C LYS A 123 -12.45 29.35 15.02
N ARG A 124 -13.05 28.91 16.13
CA ARG A 124 -12.37 28.72 17.43
C ARG A 124 -11.20 27.73 17.33
N ALA A 125 -11.44 26.59 16.69
CA ALA A 125 -10.42 25.57 16.42
C ALA A 125 -9.26 26.13 15.60
N LEU A 126 -9.56 26.91 14.57
CA LEU A 126 -8.56 27.54 13.72
C LEU A 126 -7.64 28.48 14.52
N SER A 127 -8.21 29.35 15.37
CA SER A 127 -7.41 30.26 16.21
C SER A 127 -6.47 29.50 17.14
N GLN A 128 -7.00 28.47 17.83
CA GLN A 128 -6.21 27.67 18.76
C GLN A 128 -5.13 26.85 18.03
N THR A 129 -5.45 26.28 16.86
CA THR A 129 -4.49 25.52 16.05
C THR A 129 -3.36 26.40 15.54
N ILE A 130 -3.66 27.63 15.10
CA ILE A 130 -2.63 28.59 14.68
C ILE A 130 -1.70 28.95 15.85
N GLN A 131 -2.25 29.16 17.05
CA GLN A 131 -1.45 29.38 18.24
C GLN A 131 -0.57 28.17 18.58
N LEU A 132 -1.11 26.95 18.47
CA LEU A 132 -0.34 25.71 18.63
C LEU A 132 0.81 25.61 17.63
N LEU A 133 0.55 25.91 16.35
CA LEU A 133 1.58 25.93 15.30
C LEU A 133 2.71 26.90 15.66
N TRP A 134 2.38 28.11 16.14
CA TRP A 134 3.39 29.10 16.54
C TRP A 134 4.10 28.79 17.86
N GLN A 135 3.46 28.08 18.79
CA GLN A 135 4.13 27.59 19.99
C GLN A 135 5.24 26.61 19.64
N GLN A 136 5.02 25.77 18.63
CA GLN A 136 6.01 24.79 18.15
C GLN A 136 7.03 25.43 17.20
N ASN A 137 6.59 26.31 16.31
CA ASN A 137 7.44 27.00 15.35
C ASN A 137 6.90 28.41 15.06
N LYS A 138 7.52 29.43 15.68
CA LYS A 138 7.15 30.85 15.51
C LYS A 138 7.31 31.36 14.07
N GLU A 139 8.09 30.69 13.23
CA GLU A 139 8.24 31.05 11.81
C GLU A 139 7.12 30.49 10.93
N THR A 140 6.22 29.67 11.47
CA THR A 140 5.07 29.15 10.71
C THR A 140 4.26 30.30 10.13
N ARG A 141 4.02 30.25 8.82
CA ARG A 141 3.17 31.18 8.11
C ARG A 141 1.87 30.50 7.76
N VAL A 142 0.77 31.12 8.16
CA VAL A 142 -0.56 30.59 7.96
C VAL A 142 -1.28 31.42 6.93
N THR A 143 -1.99 30.78 6.01
CA THR A 143 -2.93 31.39 5.06
C THR A 143 -4.30 30.76 5.23
N ILE A 144 -5.36 31.57 5.21
CA ILE A 144 -6.74 31.07 5.27
C ILE A 144 -7.42 31.41 3.95
N VAL A 145 -7.91 30.39 3.25
CA VAL A 145 -8.68 30.48 2.01
C VAL A 145 -10.12 30.08 2.34
N PRO A 146 -11.01 31.05 2.63
CA PRO A 146 -12.43 30.75 2.75
C PRO A 146 -13.01 30.44 1.38
N PHE A 147 -13.91 29.45 1.29
CA PHE A 147 -14.60 29.11 0.04
C PHE A 147 -16.08 28.78 0.27
N ALA A 148 -16.90 29.06 -0.74
CA ALA A 148 -18.28 28.63 -0.84
C ALA A 148 -18.59 28.35 -2.32
N ARG A 149 -19.43 29.15 -3.02
CA ARG A 149 -19.66 29.05 -4.48
C ARG A 149 -18.36 29.09 -5.31
N ASP A 150 -17.38 29.78 -4.76
CA ASP A 150 -16.04 29.99 -5.29
C ASP A 150 -15.12 30.28 -4.10
N ALA A 151 -13.80 30.31 -4.32
CA ALA A 151 -12.87 30.84 -3.34
C ALA A 151 -13.08 32.35 -3.18
N TYR A 152 -13.08 32.84 -1.94
CA TYR A 152 -13.17 34.28 -1.71
C TYR A 152 -11.82 34.93 -1.99
N VAL A 153 -11.79 35.75 -3.04
CA VAL A 153 -10.58 36.47 -3.45
C VAL A 153 -10.72 37.98 -3.19
N PRO A 154 -9.67 38.67 -2.71
CA PRO A 154 -9.69 40.12 -2.52
C PRO A 154 -9.86 40.87 -3.84
N LEU A 155 -10.80 41.83 -3.89
CA LEU A 155 -10.94 42.71 -5.03
C LEU A 155 -9.94 43.87 -4.97
N PRO A 156 -9.43 44.35 -6.12
CA PRO A 156 -8.49 45.48 -6.15
C PRO A 156 -9.02 46.82 -5.63
N GLY A 157 -10.32 46.94 -5.35
CA GLY A 157 -10.97 48.18 -4.89
C GLY A 157 -11.73 48.06 -3.57
N GLY A 158 -11.60 46.95 -2.82
CA GLY A 158 -12.46 46.74 -1.65
C GLY A 158 -13.21 45.42 -1.64
N GLY A 159 -13.04 44.60 -0.61
CA GLY A 159 -13.96 43.49 -0.30
C GLY A 159 -13.63 42.17 -1.01
N LEU A 160 -14.56 41.21 -0.88
CA LEU A 160 -14.44 39.87 -1.45
C LEU A 160 -15.53 39.66 -2.51
N SER A 161 -15.19 39.04 -3.64
CA SER A 161 -16.11 38.75 -4.76
C SER A 161 -16.09 37.29 -5.18
N TYR A 162 -17.08 36.87 -5.98
CA TYR A 162 -17.17 35.53 -6.58
C TYR A 162 -16.99 35.59 -8.10
N ASP A 163 -16.48 34.51 -8.69
CA ASP A 163 -16.55 34.24 -10.13
C ASP A 163 -17.95 33.73 -10.52
N TYR A 164 -18.69 34.51 -11.31
CA TYR A 164 -20.07 34.18 -11.69
C TYR A 164 -20.17 33.21 -12.88
N LEU A 165 -19.21 33.26 -13.81
CA LEU A 165 -19.16 32.36 -14.97
C LEU A 165 -18.22 31.18 -14.78
N GLY A 166 -17.20 31.36 -13.94
CA GLY A 166 -16.18 30.38 -13.62
C GLY A 166 -16.64 29.32 -12.63
N THR A 167 -17.92 29.28 -12.24
CA THR A 167 -18.50 28.17 -11.49
C THR A 167 -19.53 27.42 -12.35
N LEU A 168 -19.31 26.14 -12.56
CA LEU A 168 -20.33 25.22 -13.06
C LEU A 168 -21.35 24.95 -11.95
N PHE A 169 -22.62 24.99 -12.35
CA PHE A 169 -23.84 24.75 -11.57
C PHE A 169 -24.35 25.96 -10.77
N THR A 170 -25.24 26.75 -11.36
CA THR A 170 -25.71 28.03 -10.80
C THR A 170 -27.24 28.16 -10.78
N TRP A 171 -28.02 27.25 -10.17
CA TRP A 171 -29.48 27.47 -10.06
C TRP A 171 -30.05 26.95 -8.73
N ARG A 172 -30.78 27.81 -7.99
CA ARG A 172 -31.35 27.51 -6.67
C ARG A 172 -32.88 27.49 -6.67
N ARG A 173 -33.44 26.57 -5.88
CA ARG A 173 -34.82 26.50 -5.38
C ARG A 173 -35.24 27.74 -4.57
N SER A 174 -36.31 28.43 -5.00
CA SER A 174 -36.99 29.44 -4.17
C SER A 174 -37.87 28.74 -3.13
N THR A 175 -37.62 28.98 -1.83
CA THR A 175 -38.36 28.34 -0.72
C THR A 175 -39.56 29.15 -0.21
N THR A 176 -39.92 30.26 -0.85
CA THR A 176 -41.15 31.00 -0.53
C THR A 176 -41.79 31.55 -1.81
N SER A 177 -43.12 31.58 -1.85
CA SER A 177 -43.94 32.01 -2.99
C SER A 177 -43.48 33.36 -3.57
N GLY A 178 -42.68 33.31 -4.65
CA GLY A 178 -42.12 34.47 -5.35
C GLY A 178 -40.79 34.14 -6.06
N ASN A 179 -40.57 34.72 -7.24
CA ASN A 179 -39.34 34.51 -8.03
C ASN A 179 -38.23 35.46 -7.57
N ARG A 180 -37.19 34.91 -6.95
CA ARG A 180 -35.98 35.66 -6.55
C ARG A 180 -34.92 35.57 -7.65
N ILE A 181 -35.01 36.43 -8.66
CA ILE A 181 -33.98 36.54 -9.71
C ILE A 181 -32.64 37.07 -9.13
N GLY A 182 -32.65 37.77 -7.99
CA GLY A 182 -31.43 38.30 -7.37
C GLY A 182 -30.41 37.28 -6.88
N GLN A 183 -30.78 36.00 -6.71
CA GLN A 183 -29.84 34.94 -6.32
C GLN A 183 -29.07 34.35 -7.49
N ILE A 184 -29.62 34.49 -8.70
CA ILE A 184 -28.90 34.20 -9.94
C ILE A 184 -27.78 35.23 -10.10
N LEU A 185 -27.95 36.50 -9.70
CA LEU A 185 -26.95 37.56 -9.89
C LEU A 185 -26.04 37.84 -8.67
N GLY A 186 -25.91 36.90 -7.73
CA GLY A 186 -24.95 37.02 -6.61
C GLY A 186 -25.34 37.94 -5.45
N TYR A 187 -26.63 38.28 -5.26
CA TYR A 187 -27.05 39.17 -4.16
C TYR A 187 -27.63 38.44 -2.94
N ARG A 188 -27.23 38.91 -1.75
CA ARG A 188 -27.65 38.41 -0.43
C ARG A 188 -28.88 39.09 0.18
N ASN A 189 -29.38 40.17 -0.40
CA ASN A 189 -30.57 40.81 0.14
C ASN A 189 -31.80 40.10 -0.42
N GLY A 190 -32.58 39.46 0.45
CA GLY A 190 -33.79 38.70 0.11
C GLY A 190 -34.95 39.56 -0.41
N SER A 191 -34.65 40.70 -1.02
CA SER A 191 -35.57 41.72 -1.48
C SER A 191 -36.01 41.46 -2.92
N TYR A 192 -37.29 41.71 -3.19
CA TYR A 192 -37.80 41.79 -4.55
C TYR A 192 -37.13 42.96 -5.28
N VAL A 193 -36.46 42.71 -6.41
CA VAL A 193 -35.99 43.79 -7.31
C VAL A 193 -37.07 43.98 -8.36
N SER A 194 -37.79 45.11 -8.28
CA SER A 194 -38.75 45.47 -9.33
C SER A 194 -38.00 45.94 -10.58
N THR A 195 -38.60 45.77 -11.76
CA THR A 195 -38.03 46.23 -13.04
C THR A 195 -37.72 47.74 -13.07
N THR A 196 -38.31 48.51 -12.16
CA THR A 196 -38.13 49.97 -12.02
C THR A 196 -36.95 50.38 -11.14
N ASP A 197 -36.42 49.50 -10.29
CA ASP A 197 -35.34 49.82 -9.34
C ASP A 197 -33.93 49.50 -9.87
N ILE A 198 -33.85 48.75 -10.97
CA ILE A 198 -32.61 48.30 -11.62
C ILE A 198 -31.69 49.47 -12.03
N PRO A 199 -32.16 50.59 -12.61
CA PRO A 199 -31.26 51.66 -13.07
C PRO A 199 -30.61 52.48 -11.93
N THR A 200 -31.34 52.77 -10.85
CA THR A 200 -30.81 53.47 -9.66
C THR A 200 -29.74 52.63 -8.96
N TYR A 201 -29.92 51.32 -9.00
CA TYR A 201 -28.99 50.34 -8.45
C TYR A 201 -27.71 50.18 -9.29
N MET A 202 -27.81 50.16 -10.63
CA MET A 202 -26.63 50.20 -11.52
C MET A 202 -25.78 51.46 -11.35
N ALA A 203 -26.36 52.57 -10.86
CA ALA A 203 -25.64 53.81 -10.60
C ALA A 203 -24.90 53.81 -9.24
N GLN A 204 -25.30 52.97 -8.28
CA GLN A 204 -24.70 52.90 -6.94
C GLN A 204 -23.49 51.94 -6.84
N SER A 205 -23.30 51.06 -7.83
CA SER A 205 -22.21 50.07 -7.91
C SER A 205 -20.92 50.57 -8.57
N ALA A 206 -20.85 51.86 -8.92
CA ALA A 206 -19.76 52.48 -9.68
C ALA A 206 -18.37 52.62 -9.00
N PRO A 207 -18.18 52.64 -7.65
CA PRO A 207 -16.84 52.90 -7.08
C PRO A 207 -15.83 51.74 -7.13
N ILE A 208 -16.18 50.56 -7.63
CA ILE A 208 -15.39 49.32 -7.49
C ILE A 208 -14.35 49.15 -8.64
N ALA A 209 -14.08 50.22 -9.41
CA ALA A 209 -13.72 50.12 -10.82
C ALA A 209 -12.27 50.45 -11.26
N ALA A 210 -11.24 50.43 -10.39
CA ALA A 210 -9.86 50.66 -10.87
C ALA A 210 -8.80 50.00 -9.98
N SER A 211 -8.25 48.81 -10.35
CA SER A 211 -6.88 48.36 -9.98
C SER A 211 -6.53 46.89 -10.37
N THR A 212 -6.86 46.40 -11.56
CA THR A 212 -6.61 44.97 -11.88
C THR A 212 -5.12 44.56 -11.99
N GLU A 213 -4.17 45.49 -12.18
CA GLU A 213 -2.74 45.14 -12.38
C GLU A 213 -1.80 45.42 -11.20
N LEU A 214 -2.24 46.14 -10.15
CA LEU A 214 -1.43 46.34 -8.92
C LEU A 214 -1.79 45.35 -7.78
N SER A 215 -2.78 44.48 -8.01
CA SER A 215 -3.39 43.62 -6.98
C SER A 215 -2.59 42.38 -6.62
N LEU A 216 -1.72 41.87 -7.50
CA LEU A 216 -1.02 40.60 -7.27
C LEU A 216 -0.15 40.63 -6.01
N TYR A 217 0.50 41.75 -5.66
CA TYR A 217 1.31 41.84 -4.44
C TYR A 217 0.49 42.00 -3.15
N ASN A 218 -0.74 42.52 -3.24
CA ASN A 218 -1.69 42.64 -2.11
C ASN A 218 -2.56 41.38 -1.94
N TYR A 219 -2.73 40.59 -3.00
CA TYR A 219 -3.49 39.33 -3.05
C TYR A 219 -2.89 38.27 -2.10
N TYR A 220 -1.56 38.19 -2.01
CA TYR A 220 -0.85 37.23 -1.16
C TYR A 220 -0.62 37.69 0.29
N ASN A 221 -0.64 39.00 0.55
CA ASN A 221 -0.39 39.56 1.90
C ASN A 221 -1.65 39.57 2.78
N TYR A 222 -2.86 39.47 2.21
CA TYR A 222 -4.10 39.53 2.97
C TYR A 222 -4.32 38.34 3.92
N TYR A 223 -3.65 37.22 3.66
CA TYR A 223 -3.87 36.00 4.43
C TYR A 223 -2.63 35.42 5.07
N LYS A 224 -1.42 35.91 4.79
CA LYS A 224 -0.19 35.31 5.31
C LYS A 224 0.13 35.82 6.72
N ILE A 225 -0.62 35.30 7.69
CA ILE A 225 -0.50 35.65 9.11
C ILE A 225 0.79 35.03 9.67
N GLN A 226 1.60 35.84 10.34
CA GLN A 226 2.84 35.41 11.00
C GLN A 226 2.80 35.72 12.50
N TYR A 227 3.64 35.07 13.28
CA TYR A 227 3.68 35.29 14.73
C TYR A 227 3.95 36.76 15.09
N SER A 228 4.92 37.39 14.42
CA SER A 228 5.35 38.78 14.65
C SER A 228 4.26 39.82 14.37
N ASP A 229 3.26 39.45 13.58
CA ASP A 229 2.11 40.30 13.25
C ASP A 229 1.17 40.48 14.45
N ILE A 230 1.13 39.49 15.35
CA ILE A 230 0.15 39.39 16.44
C ILE A 230 0.81 39.52 17.81
N TYR A 231 2.05 39.05 17.96
CA TYR A 231 2.79 39.01 19.21
C TYR A 231 4.11 39.76 19.11
N GLU A 232 4.59 40.27 20.26
CA GLU A 232 5.97 40.71 20.43
C GLU A 232 6.90 39.49 20.66
N ASP A 233 8.22 39.69 20.57
CA ASP A 233 9.21 38.61 20.71
C ASP A 233 9.11 37.87 22.06
N ASP A 234 8.70 38.58 23.12
CA ASP A 234 8.49 38.06 24.48
C ASP A 234 7.17 37.27 24.64
N GLY A 235 6.38 37.18 23.58
CA GLY A 235 5.10 36.49 23.53
C GLY A 235 3.91 37.29 24.07
N THR A 236 4.10 38.57 24.40
CA THR A 236 2.98 39.44 24.74
C THR A 236 2.14 39.77 23.50
N PRO A 237 0.79 39.71 23.57
CA PRO A 237 -0.05 40.12 22.45
C PRO A 237 0.11 41.62 22.17
N ARG A 238 0.23 41.98 20.89
CA ARG A 238 0.21 43.39 20.47
C ARG A 238 -1.12 44.04 20.87
N THR A 239 -1.07 45.27 21.38
CA THR A 239 -2.26 46.00 21.81
C THR A 239 -3.01 46.56 20.59
N ASP A 240 -3.98 45.80 20.11
CA ASP A 240 -4.97 46.25 19.12
C ASP A 240 -6.31 45.57 19.38
N SER A 241 -7.21 46.27 20.09
CA SER A 241 -8.47 45.71 20.58
C SER A 241 -9.50 45.44 19.48
N VAL A 242 -9.31 46.01 18.28
CA VAL A 242 -10.28 45.93 17.17
C VAL A 242 -9.59 45.95 15.80
N LEU A 243 -8.42 45.34 15.58
CA LEU A 243 -7.73 45.29 14.26
C LEU A 243 -7.36 46.63 13.59
N SER A 244 -7.65 47.79 14.19
CA SER A 244 -7.48 49.09 13.53
C SER A 244 -6.01 49.40 13.26
N ARG A 245 -5.12 49.02 14.17
CA ARG A 245 -3.68 49.23 14.05
C ARG A 245 -3.05 48.17 13.15
N TYR A 246 -3.48 46.92 13.28
CA TYR A 246 -3.07 45.82 12.42
C TYR A 246 -3.39 46.13 10.95
N LEU A 247 -4.62 46.58 10.66
CA LEU A 247 -5.02 47.02 9.33
C LEU A 247 -4.22 48.23 8.84
N SER A 248 -3.96 49.21 9.71
CA SER A 248 -3.18 50.39 9.32
C SER A 248 -1.71 50.10 9.08
N ASP A 249 -1.13 49.09 9.72
CA ASP A 249 0.31 48.81 9.67
C ASP A 249 0.63 47.79 8.57
N VAL A 250 -0.17 46.73 8.45
CA VAL A 250 0.01 45.69 7.43
C VAL A 250 -0.60 46.12 6.08
N TYR A 251 -1.67 46.93 6.08
CA TYR A 251 -2.40 47.34 4.87
C TYR A 251 -2.36 48.85 4.59
N ALA A 252 -1.46 49.57 5.27
CA ALA A 252 -1.25 51.03 5.17
C ALA A 252 -1.22 51.55 3.72
N GLN A 253 -0.69 50.72 2.83
CA GLN A 253 -0.37 51.10 1.46
C GLN A 253 -1.62 51.21 0.56
N ASN A 254 -2.76 50.61 0.92
CA ASN A 254 -4.01 50.76 0.16
C ASN A 254 -5.29 50.57 1.01
N PRO A 255 -5.69 51.57 1.81
CA PRO A 255 -6.88 51.49 2.67
C PRO A 255 -8.21 51.29 1.93
N GLY A 256 -8.27 51.63 0.64
CA GLY A 256 -9.45 51.43 -0.20
C GLY A 256 -9.74 49.95 -0.51
N ALA A 257 -8.73 49.07 -0.43
CA ALA A 257 -8.83 47.66 -0.79
C ALA A 257 -9.71 46.80 0.13
N TYR A 258 -10.23 47.36 1.24
CA TYR A 258 -11.15 46.65 2.14
C TYR A 258 -12.45 47.42 2.44
N ALA A 259 -12.76 48.48 1.68
CA ALA A 259 -14.03 49.21 1.76
C ALA A 259 -15.26 48.30 1.56
N GLY A 260 -16.19 48.29 2.52
CA GLY A 260 -17.43 47.50 2.49
C GLY A 260 -17.30 46.06 2.99
N ASN A 261 -16.12 45.63 3.45
CA ASN A 261 -15.90 44.28 4.00
C ASN A 261 -16.36 44.17 5.47
N PHE A 262 -16.84 43.00 5.89
CA PHE A 262 -17.18 42.71 7.29
C PHE A 262 -16.00 42.96 8.25
N ILE A 263 -14.76 42.79 7.80
CA ILE A 263 -13.55 43.17 8.56
C ILE A 263 -13.53 44.65 8.96
N GLN A 264 -14.21 45.55 8.24
CA GLN A 264 -14.34 46.96 8.63
C GLN A 264 -15.26 47.17 9.82
N ASN A 265 -16.33 46.37 9.92
CA ASN A 265 -17.22 46.43 11.07
C ASN A 265 -16.53 45.92 12.33
N VAL A 266 -15.71 44.86 12.19
CA VAL A 266 -14.81 44.39 13.24
C VAL A 266 -13.78 45.47 13.57
N ALA A 267 -13.18 46.09 12.54
CA ALA A 267 -12.15 47.11 12.68
C ALA A 267 -12.62 48.37 13.42
N ALA A 268 -13.88 48.74 13.18
CA ALA A 268 -14.53 49.89 13.77
C ALA A 268 -15.11 49.62 15.18
N GLY A 269 -15.02 48.38 15.68
CA GLY A 269 -15.61 48.00 16.96
C GLY A 269 -17.14 48.11 16.99
N THR A 270 -17.81 47.90 15.85
CA THR A 270 -19.27 47.97 15.76
C THR A 270 -19.89 46.89 16.66
N PRO A 271 -20.79 47.21 17.63
CA PRO A 271 -21.32 46.22 18.56
C PRO A 271 -21.97 45.00 17.89
N LEU A 272 -21.72 43.80 18.42
CA LEU A 272 -22.38 42.57 17.98
C LEU A 272 -23.85 42.55 18.41
N ASP A 273 -24.72 42.06 17.54
CA ASP A 273 -26.11 41.77 17.89
C ASP A 273 -26.28 40.37 18.53
N SER A 274 -27.47 40.08 19.06
CA SER A 274 -27.79 38.81 19.72
C SER A 274 -27.75 37.60 18.80
N THR A 275 -27.80 37.80 17.48
CA THR A 275 -27.67 36.73 16.48
C THR A 275 -26.22 36.47 16.11
N GLN A 276 -25.32 37.44 16.31
CA GLN A 276 -23.90 37.35 16.05
C GLN A 276 -23.09 36.84 17.26
N LEU A 277 -23.50 37.18 18.47
CA LEU A 277 -22.84 36.74 19.72
C LEU A 277 -22.69 35.20 19.85
N PRO A 278 -23.65 34.34 19.45
CA PRO A 278 -23.47 32.89 19.50
C PRO A 278 -22.38 32.37 18.56
N TYR A 279 -21.99 33.16 17.56
CA TYR A 279 -20.97 32.79 16.59
C TYR A 279 -19.61 33.42 16.88
N SER A 280 -19.52 34.39 17.80
CA SER A 280 -18.27 35.09 18.09
C SER A 280 -17.23 34.17 18.74
N MET A 281 -15.96 34.54 18.55
CA MET A 281 -14.82 33.77 19.09
C MET A 281 -14.88 33.67 20.62
N ASN A 282 -15.25 34.76 21.29
CA ASN A 282 -15.54 34.80 22.71
C ASN A 282 -16.99 35.18 22.96
N ASP A 283 -17.58 34.64 24.03
CA ASP A 283 -18.98 34.84 24.40
C ASP A 283 -19.28 36.29 24.86
N THR A 284 -18.23 37.12 25.04
CA THR A 284 -18.29 38.54 25.38
C THR A 284 -18.14 39.47 24.17
N GLY A 285 -17.96 38.94 22.96
CA GLY A 285 -17.76 39.72 21.75
C GLY A 285 -16.33 40.26 21.58
N TYR A 286 -16.17 41.46 21.00
CA TYR A 286 -14.86 41.99 20.57
C TYR A 286 -13.89 42.31 21.71
N GLU A 287 -14.38 42.75 22.87
CA GLU A 287 -13.53 43.30 23.95
C GLU A 287 -12.51 42.30 24.53
N SER A 288 -12.75 41.00 24.37
CA SER A 288 -11.87 39.93 24.85
C SER A 288 -11.14 39.18 23.73
N ASN A 289 -11.36 39.55 22.48
CA ASN A 289 -10.73 38.92 21.33
C ASN A 289 -9.29 39.42 21.13
N THR A 290 -8.39 38.51 20.75
CA THR A 290 -7.07 38.88 20.20
C THR A 290 -7.20 39.42 18.76
N VAL A 291 -6.11 39.99 18.23
CA VAL A 291 -6.03 40.36 16.79
C VAL A 291 -6.32 39.13 15.91
N LEU A 292 -5.74 37.97 16.24
CA LEU A 292 -6.01 36.73 15.51
C LEU A 292 -7.49 36.33 15.57
N ASP A 293 -8.11 36.38 16.75
CA ASP A 293 -9.54 36.04 16.91
C ASP A 293 -10.43 36.97 16.08
N ASN A 294 -10.11 38.27 16.07
CA ASN A 294 -10.87 39.23 15.28
C ASN A 294 -10.67 39.03 13.77
N LEU A 295 -9.48 38.61 13.31
CA LEU A 295 -9.22 38.27 11.90
C LEU A 295 -10.04 37.04 11.47
N ILE A 296 -10.06 36.01 12.30
CA ILE A 296 -10.81 34.78 12.03
C ILE A 296 -12.31 35.03 12.10
N TRP A 297 -12.76 35.84 13.06
CA TRP A 297 -14.15 36.26 13.15
C TRP A 297 -14.60 36.99 11.88
N ALA A 298 -13.74 37.84 11.31
CA ALA A 298 -14.00 38.61 10.10
C ALA A 298 -14.17 37.77 8.82
N ILE A 299 -13.83 36.47 8.84
CA ILE A 299 -14.02 35.56 7.71
C ILE A 299 -15.48 35.57 7.25
N PRO A 300 -15.75 35.81 5.95
CA PRO A 300 -17.10 35.89 5.41
C PRO A 300 -17.84 34.56 5.46
N TYR A 301 -19.13 34.65 5.20
CA TYR A 301 -20.03 33.52 5.01
C TYR A 301 -20.44 33.44 3.53
N GLY A 302 -20.75 32.25 3.00
CA GLY A 302 -21.19 31.96 1.63
C GLY A 302 -22.27 30.87 1.48
N GLU A 303 -22.79 30.65 0.27
CA GLU A 303 -23.73 29.55 -0.02
C GLU A 303 -23.10 28.57 -1.01
N ASP A 304 -23.55 27.30 -1.04
CA ASP A 304 -23.07 26.22 -1.94
C ASP A 304 -21.57 25.87 -1.84
N THR A 305 -21.20 24.60 -2.04
CA THR A 305 -19.88 24.05 -1.68
C THR A 305 -19.05 23.75 -2.94
N ASN A 306 -18.14 24.66 -3.29
CA ASN A 306 -17.16 24.49 -4.38
C ASN A 306 -15.77 24.19 -3.82
N THR A 307 -15.58 22.95 -3.35
CA THR A 307 -14.32 22.48 -2.79
C THR A 307 -13.16 22.58 -3.80
N GLU A 308 -13.44 22.38 -5.09
CA GLU A 308 -12.44 22.56 -6.16
C GLU A 308 -11.87 23.97 -6.15
N ALA A 309 -12.70 25.01 -6.06
CA ALA A 309 -12.24 26.39 -6.08
C ALA A 309 -11.32 26.71 -4.89
N GLY A 310 -11.70 26.30 -3.67
CA GLY A 310 -10.88 26.50 -2.48
C GLY A 310 -9.51 25.80 -2.59
N LEU A 311 -9.49 24.55 -3.08
CA LEU A 311 -8.24 23.82 -3.33
C LEU A 311 -7.44 24.43 -4.48
N ASN A 312 -8.09 24.92 -5.53
CA ASN A 312 -7.41 25.51 -6.68
C ASN A 312 -6.69 26.82 -6.32
N GLU A 313 -7.25 27.59 -5.39
CA GLU A 313 -6.57 28.75 -4.83
C GLU A 313 -5.35 28.34 -4.01
N ALA A 314 -5.45 27.31 -3.14
CA ALA A 314 -4.29 26.77 -2.43
C ALA A 314 -3.16 26.29 -3.37
N TYR A 315 -3.53 25.63 -4.47
CA TYR A 315 -2.59 25.25 -5.53
C TYR A 315 -1.91 26.47 -6.17
N THR A 316 -2.70 27.51 -6.48
CA THR A 316 -2.19 28.76 -7.07
C THR A 316 -1.21 29.46 -6.12
N LEU A 317 -1.52 29.50 -4.82
CA LEU A 317 -0.64 30.04 -3.79
C LEU A 317 0.71 29.30 -3.77
N PHE A 318 0.70 27.97 -3.66
CA PHE A 318 1.95 27.20 -3.61
C PHE A 318 2.78 27.22 -4.91
N THR A 319 2.15 27.43 -6.06
CA THR A 319 2.84 27.58 -7.35
C THR A 319 3.27 29.02 -7.65
N THR A 320 2.87 29.99 -6.82
CA THR A 320 3.30 31.38 -6.96
C THR A 320 4.77 31.53 -6.51
N PRO A 321 5.66 32.06 -7.36
CA PRO A 321 7.06 32.28 -6.99
C PRO A 321 7.22 33.13 -5.73
N GLY A 322 8.01 32.63 -4.77
CA GLY A 322 8.28 33.34 -3.51
C GLY A 322 7.18 33.25 -2.46
N PHE A 323 6.07 32.54 -2.73
CA PHE A 323 5.06 32.27 -1.72
C PHE A 323 5.57 31.25 -0.69
N ALA A 324 5.95 30.05 -1.12
CA ALA A 324 6.48 29.03 -0.22
C ALA A 324 7.92 29.35 0.21
N GLN A 325 8.25 29.01 1.45
CA GLN A 325 9.55 29.24 2.09
C GLN A 325 10.47 28.03 2.02
N SER A 326 9.89 26.83 1.90
CA SER A 326 10.61 25.55 1.82
C SER A 326 10.11 24.76 0.63
N ASP A 327 10.97 23.97 -0.02
CA ASP A 327 10.61 23.01 -1.07
C ASP A 327 10.33 21.60 -0.53
N ASP A 328 10.29 21.43 0.80
CA ASP A 328 9.96 20.16 1.42
C ASP A 328 8.44 19.94 1.50
N LEU A 329 7.96 18.81 0.97
CA LEU A 329 6.55 18.38 0.99
C LEU A 329 5.96 18.33 2.41
N ARG A 330 6.77 18.01 3.42
CA ARG A 330 6.35 17.98 4.83
C ARG A 330 6.30 19.38 5.46
N ARG A 331 6.73 20.41 4.74
CA ARG A 331 6.75 21.82 5.19
C ARG A 331 5.74 22.71 4.47
N ARG A 332 5.00 22.14 3.53
CA ARG A 332 3.84 22.76 2.87
C ARG A 332 2.61 21.94 3.18
N ALA A 333 1.59 22.56 3.77
CA ALA A 333 0.36 21.87 4.12
C ALA A 333 -0.88 22.62 3.62
N VAL A 334 -1.86 21.87 3.14
CA VAL A 334 -3.23 22.32 2.95
C VAL A 334 -4.11 21.58 3.95
N ILE A 335 -4.86 22.30 4.77
CA ILE A 335 -5.84 21.72 5.70
C ILE A 335 -7.23 22.14 5.23
N LEU A 336 -7.95 21.23 4.58
CA LEU A 336 -9.33 21.42 4.15
C LEU A 336 -10.27 21.19 5.34
N ILE A 337 -11.10 22.16 5.67
CA ILE A 337 -12.14 22.05 6.70
C ILE A 337 -13.48 22.20 6.00
N THR A 338 -14.33 21.16 6.03
CA THR A 338 -15.63 21.16 5.33
C THR A 338 -16.66 20.31 6.06
N ASP A 339 -17.96 20.63 5.92
CA ASP A 339 -19.05 19.87 6.51
C ASP A 339 -19.83 19.01 5.51
N GLY A 340 -19.39 18.93 4.25
CA GLY A 340 -20.17 18.20 3.27
C GLY A 340 -19.53 17.98 1.91
N GLN A 341 -20.26 17.22 1.11
CA GLN A 341 -19.92 16.93 -0.27
C GLN A 341 -19.85 18.20 -1.14
N ALA A 342 -18.84 18.28 -2.01
CA ALA A 342 -18.79 19.28 -3.07
C ALA A 342 -20.02 19.17 -4.00
N ASN A 343 -20.74 20.28 -4.18
CA ASN A 343 -21.93 20.35 -5.03
C ASN A 343 -21.81 21.39 -6.15
N ARG A 344 -20.63 22.00 -6.28
CA ARG A 344 -20.22 22.95 -7.31
C ARG A 344 -18.79 22.66 -7.78
N SER A 345 -18.43 23.20 -8.93
CA SER A 345 -17.13 22.98 -9.57
C SER A 345 -16.75 24.18 -10.43
N VAL A 346 -15.48 24.34 -10.80
CA VAL A 346 -14.98 25.42 -11.66
C VAL A 346 -15.35 25.19 -13.13
N ASN A 347 -15.83 26.22 -13.83
CA ASN A 347 -16.15 26.20 -15.26
C ASN A 347 -14.89 26.32 -16.13
N PRO A 348 -14.50 25.27 -16.88
CA PRO A 348 -13.28 25.29 -17.67
C PRO A 348 -13.38 26.21 -18.90
N GLY A 349 -14.58 26.61 -19.34
CA GLY A 349 -14.76 27.54 -20.45
C GLY A 349 -14.54 29.01 -20.07
N TYR A 350 -14.64 29.34 -18.78
CA TYR A 350 -14.54 30.69 -18.25
C TYR A 350 -13.79 30.76 -16.90
N PRO A 351 -12.62 30.12 -16.73
CA PRO A 351 -11.90 30.14 -15.46
C PRO A 351 -11.43 31.57 -15.13
N GLY A 352 -11.68 32.04 -13.91
CA GLY A 352 -11.20 33.34 -13.41
C GLY A 352 -11.92 34.56 -14.02
N ARG A 353 -13.18 34.42 -14.43
CA ARG A 353 -13.99 35.48 -15.05
C ARG A 353 -14.94 36.16 -14.05
N TYR A 354 -14.36 36.98 -13.19
CA TYR A 354 -15.09 37.75 -12.19
C TYR A 354 -16.04 38.79 -12.77
N ALA A 355 -17.18 38.97 -12.08
CA ALA A 355 -18.10 40.04 -12.42
C ALA A 355 -17.44 41.42 -12.24
N THR A 356 -17.34 42.24 -13.29
CA THR A 356 -16.79 43.60 -13.18
C THR A 356 -17.90 44.66 -13.04
N PRO A 357 -17.65 45.79 -12.38
CA PRO A 357 -18.63 46.88 -12.27
C PRO A 357 -19.10 47.36 -13.65
N GLY A 358 -20.42 47.47 -13.85
CA GLY A 358 -21.02 47.84 -15.14
C GLY A 358 -21.21 46.67 -16.11
N SER A 359 -20.81 45.47 -15.74
CA SER A 359 -21.12 44.30 -16.53
C SER A 359 -22.61 44.00 -16.51
N THR A 360 -23.10 43.64 -17.67
CA THR A 360 -24.48 43.26 -17.98
C THR A 360 -24.55 41.77 -18.25
N ASP A 361 -25.76 41.20 -18.25
CA ASP A 361 -25.96 39.80 -18.64
C ASP A 361 -25.27 39.48 -19.99
N SER A 362 -25.29 40.42 -20.96
CA SER A 362 -24.64 40.24 -22.26
C SER A 362 -23.11 40.13 -22.23
N ASP A 363 -22.44 40.59 -21.17
CA ASP A 363 -20.99 40.46 -21.01
C ASP A 363 -20.57 39.04 -20.59
N TYR A 364 -21.52 38.28 -20.02
CA TYR A 364 -21.32 36.92 -19.53
C TYR A 364 -22.00 35.84 -20.38
N PHE A 365 -22.90 36.24 -21.30
CA PHE A 365 -23.55 35.34 -22.25
C PHE A 365 -23.11 35.68 -23.69
N PRO A 366 -21.96 35.19 -24.17
CA PRO A 366 -21.53 35.50 -25.53
C PRO A 366 -22.52 34.91 -26.55
N SER A 367 -22.80 35.68 -27.60
CA SER A 367 -23.69 35.30 -28.71
C SER A 367 -23.06 34.26 -29.65
N MET A 368 -22.54 33.16 -29.13
CA MET A 368 -21.97 32.10 -29.97
C MET A 368 -23.06 31.12 -30.45
N PRO A 369 -23.19 30.90 -31.77
CA PRO A 369 -24.16 29.95 -32.30
C PRO A 369 -23.77 28.50 -31.97
N GLY A 370 -24.66 27.75 -31.31
CA GLY A 370 -24.58 26.28 -31.25
C GLY A 370 -24.27 25.65 -29.89
N GLU A 371 -24.16 26.41 -28.81
CA GLU A 371 -23.82 25.84 -27.49
C GLU A 371 -25.02 25.32 -26.67
N PRO A 372 -24.80 24.36 -25.74
CA PRO A 372 -25.85 23.69 -24.95
C PRO A 372 -26.76 24.62 -24.15
N TRP A 373 -26.29 25.81 -23.76
CA TRP A 373 -27.11 26.80 -23.04
C TRP A 373 -28.23 27.38 -23.92
N ARG A 374 -28.08 27.37 -25.26
CA ARG A 374 -29.18 27.70 -26.17
C ARG A 374 -30.24 26.60 -26.23
N TYR A 375 -29.91 25.34 -25.92
CA TYR A 375 -30.90 24.25 -25.89
C TYR A 375 -32.02 24.51 -24.87
N PHE A 376 -31.70 25.20 -23.76
CA PHE A 376 -32.66 25.58 -22.72
C PHE A 376 -33.48 26.84 -23.04
N MET A 377 -32.90 27.79 -23.78
CA MET A 377 -33.63 28.94 -24.35
C MET A 377 -34.47 28.57 -25.59
N TYR A 378 -34.11 27.47 -26.28
CA TYR A 378 -34.78 26.99 -27.50
C TYR A 378 -35.93 26.03 -27.20
N LEU A 379 -35.91 25.36 -26.04
CA LEU A 379 -37.14 24.84 -25.45
C LEU A 379 -38.05 26.05 -25.21
N GLN A 380 -39.15 26.14 -25.96
CA GLN A 380 -40.20 27.16 -25.87
C GLN A 380 -40.96 27.07 -24.53
N GLN A 381 -40.24 27.00 -23.43
CA GLN A 381 -40.77 26.99 -22.10
C GLN A 381 -41.14 28.43 -21.72
N THR A 382 -42.37 28.61 -21.26
CA THR A 382 -42.79 29.89 -20.69
C THR A 382 -41.92 30.22 -19.48
N VAL A 383 -41.75 31.51 -19.14
CA VAL A 383 -41.03 31.95 -17.93
C VAL A 383 -41.46 31.16 -16.68
N SER A 384 -42.75 30.81 -16.58
CA SER A 384 -43.29 29.95 -15.50
C SER A 384 -42.78 28.51 -15.51
N SER A 385 -42.57 27.90 -16.69
CA SER A 385 -41.99 26.56 -16.83
C SER A 385 -40.51 26.54 -16.46
N LEU A 386 -39.76 27.56 -16.90
CA LEU A 386 -38.36 27.78 -16.52
C LEU A 386 -38.22 28.03 -15.00
N ILE A 387 -39.11 28.85 -14.43
CA ILE A 387 -39.21 29.06 -12.98
C ILE A 387 -39.52 27.74 -12.26
N SER A 388 -40.43 26.91 -12.78
CA SER A 388 -40.72 25.59 -12.18
C SER A 388 -39.55 24.61 -12.27
N GLU A 389 -38.74 24.67 -13.33
CA GLU A 389 -37.54 23.83 -13.49
C GLU A 389 -36.41 24.29 -12.56
N ILE A 390 -36.14 25.61 -12.51
CA ILE A 390 -35.15 26.24 -11.62
C ILE A 390 -35.56 26.11 -10.14
N ALA A 391 -36.85 26.26 -9.82
CA ALA A 391 -37.35 26.13 -8.45
C ALA A 391 -37.27 24.69 -7.91
N ASN A 392 -37.09 23.69 -8.78
CA ASN A 392 -37.12 22.27 -8.40
C ASN A 392 -35.77 21.55 -8.52
N ARG A 393 -34.71 22.20 -9.02
CA ARG A 393 -33.45 21.51 -9.33
C ARG A 393 -32.44 21.60 -8.18
N SER A 394 -32.15 20.46 -7.55
CA SER A 394 -30.90 20.21 -6.83
C SER A 394 -29.80 19.84 -7.84
N ALA A 395 -28.52 19.87 -7.43
CA ALA A 395 -27.43 19.30 -8.25
C ALA A 395 -27.79 17.86 -8.64
N THR A 396 -27.64 17.50 -9.93
CA THR A 396 -27.91 16.13 -10.37
C THR A 396 -26.78 15.21 -9.97
N SER A 397 -27.02 13.90 -10.05
CA SER A 397 -26.01 12.89 -9.75
C SER A 397 -24.72 13.08 -10.54
N GLU A 398 -24.82 13.38 -11.83
CA GLU A 398 -23.66 13.61 -12.70
C GLU A 398 -22.87 14.87 -12.30
N GLU A 399 -23.56 15.90 -11.81
CA GLU A 399 -22.96 17.17 -11.36
C GLU A 399 -22.22 16.99 -10.03
N LEU A 400 -22.80 16.22 -9.12
CA LEU A 400 -22.20 15.82 -7.85
C LEU A 400 -20.95 14.94 -8.05
N VAL A 401 -21.00 14.00 -9.00
CA VAL A 401 -19.86 13.17 -9.42
C VAL A 401 -18.74 14.05 -9.97
N LEU A 402 -19.07 14.99 -10.86
CA LEU A 402 -18.09 15.88 -11.47
C LEU A 402 -17.40 16.80 -10.46
N ALA A 403 -18.17 17.38 -9.54
CA ALA A 403 -17.67 18.29 -8.51
C ALA A 403 -16.65 17.61 -7.58
N LEU A 404 -17.01 16.44 -7.06
CA LEU A 404 -16.11 15.64 -6.22
C LEU A 404 -14.87 15.18 -6.99
N LYS A 405 -15.03 14.72 -8.23
CA LYS A 405 -13.91 14.30 -9.07
C LYS A 405 -12.91 15.43 -9.28
N ARG A 406 -13.36 16.66 -9.51
CA ARG A 406 -12.45 17.79 -9.76
C ARG A 406 -11.79 18.35 -8.51
N ALA A 407 -12.46 18.27 -7.36
CA ALA A 407 -11.81 18.52 -6.07
C ALA A 407 -10.67 17.52 -5.85
N TRP A 408 -10.90 16.23 -6.12
CA TRP A 408 -9.87 15.19 -6.09
C TRP A 408 -8.73 15.45 -7.09
N GLU A 409 -9.02 15.76 -8.36
CA GLU A 409 -8.00 16.08 -9.37
C GLU A 409 -7.15 17.29 -8.96
N THR A 410 -7.77 18.32 -8.37
CA THR A 410 -7.07 19.50 -7.87
C THR A 410 -6.19 19.20 -6.66
N ALA A 411 -6.68 18.37 -5.73
CA ALA A 411 -5.85 17.85 -4.65
C ALA A 411 -4.65 17.04 -5.19
N GLY A 412 -4.84 16.26 -6.26
CA GLY A 412 -3.76 15.59 -6.97
C GLY A 412 -2.66 16.57 -7.42
N ARG A 413 -3.04 17.71 -8.01
CA ARG A 413 -2.10 18.78 -8.42
C ARG A 413 -1.38 19.45 -7.25
N ILE A 414 -2.05 19.58 -6.09
CA ILE A 414 -1.42 20.10 -4.87
C ILE A 414 -0.35 19.13 -4.36
N LYS A 415 -0.66 17.83 -4.37
CA LYS A 415 0.22 16.77 -3.85
C LYS A 415 1.40 16.45 -4.76
N ASP A 416 1.27 16.70 -6.06
CA ASP A 416 2.31 16.45 -7.05
C ASP A 416 3.61 17.22 -6.69
N PRO A 417 4.77 16.53 -6.58
CA PRO A 417 6.07 17.19 -6.37
C PRO A 417 6.43 18.22 -7.45
N ALA A 418 5.93 18.06 -8.69
CA ALA A 418 6.10 19.04 -9.77
C ALA A 418 5.04 20.16 -9.75
N GLY A 419 4.02 20.04 -8.90
CA GLY A 419 2.92 20.98 -8.74
C GLY A 419 3.03 21.79 -7.46
N GLY A 420 2.03 21.65 -6.57
CA GLY A 420 2.03 22.35 -5.28
C GLY A 420 3.10 21.83 -4.30
N ASN A 421 3.50 20.55 -4.45
CA ASN A 421 4.39 19.85 -3.54
C ASN A 421 3.99 20.04 -2.07
N ALA A 422 2.70 19.86 -1.76
CA ALA A 422 2.16 20.06 -0.41
C ALA A 422 1.35 18.85 0.08
N SER A 423 1.40 18.60 1.40
CA SER A 423 0.59 17.60 2.07
C SER A 423 -0.84 18.11 2.27
N VAL A 424 -1.85 17.30 1.98
CA VAL A 424 -3.27 17.66 2.11
C VAL A 424 -3.89 16.89 3.28
N PHE A 425 -4.48 17.62 4.22
CA PHE A 425 -5.23 17.12 5.37
C PHE A 425 -6.70 17.52 5.22
N VAL A 426 -7.60 16.71 5.76
CA VAL A 426 -9.05 16.96 5.68
C VAL A 426 -9.66 16.81 7.06
N LEU A 427 -10.31 17.86 7.55
CA LEU A 427 -11.21 17.81 8.70
C LEU A 427 -12.65 17.90 8.20
N GLY A 428 -13.34 16.77 8.27
CA GLY A 428 -14.77 16.66 8.04
C GLY A 428 -15.58 17.02 9.28
N ILE A 429 -16.60 17.87 9.16
CA ILE A 429 -17.48 18.22 10.28
C ILE A 429 -18.89 17.68 10.01
N GLU A 430 -19.19 16.50 10.54
CA GLU A 430 -20.44 15.76 10.30
C GLU A 430 -20.74 15.63 8.80
N ILE A 431 -19.79 15.06 8.04
CA ILE A 431 -19.93 14.86 6.60
C ILE A 431 -21.14 13.95 6.34
N ASP A 432 -21.99 14.40 5.42
CA ASP A 432 -23.11 13.63 4.89
C ASP A 432 -23.14 13.70 3.35
N ALA A 433 -23.82 12.72 2.74
CA ALA A 433 -24.08 12.71 1.32
C ALA A 433 -25.33 13.51 0.98
N GLN A 434 -25.30 14.21 -0.15
CA GLN A 434 -26.47 14.98 -0.59
C GLN A 434 -27.62 14.03 -0.97
N SER A 435 -28.83 14.27 -0.42
CA SER A 435 -30.02 13.48 -0.70
C SER A 435 -31.14 14.29 -1.37
N PRO A 436 -31.74 13.83 -2.49
CA PRO A 436 -31.34 12.64 -3.25
C PRO A 436 -30.02 12.85 -4.00
N GLY A 437 -29.19 11.81 -4.09
CA GLY A 437 -27.90 11.83 -4.76
C GLY A 437 -27.39 10.41 -5.06
N PRO A 438 -26.33 10.26 -5.87
CA PRO A 438 -25.84 8.95 -6.32
C PRO A 438 -24.90 8.28 -5.32
N TYR A 439 -24.43 9.03 -4.33
CA TYR A 439 -23.43 8.59 -3.36
C TYR A 439 -24.07 8.35 -1.99
N THR A 440 -23.59 7.32 -1.32
CA THR A 440 -23.79 7.13 0.11
C THR A 440 -22.82 8.01 0.89
N ARG A 441 -23.05 8.16 2.20
CA ARG A 441 -22.09 8.85 3.08
C ARG A 441 -20.69 8.23 2.98
N GLU A 442 -20.59 6.90 2.91
CA GLU A 442 -19.30 6.21 2.83
C GLU A 442 -18.58 6.51 1.52
N ASP A 443 -19.30 6.56 0.39
CA ASP A 443 -18.71 6.95 -0.90
C ASP A 443 -18.09 8.36 -0.84
N VAL A 444 -18.75 9.30 -0.16
CA VAL A 444 -18.23 10.66 0.03
C VAL A 444 -16.97 10.65 0.90
N LEU A 445 -16.95 9.88 2.00
CA LEU A 445 -15.78 9.75 2.86
C LEU A 445 -14.60 9.12 2.13
N ASP A 446 -14.82 8.06 1.37
CA ASP A 446 -13.81 7.40 0.56
C ASP A 446 -13.17 8.38 -0.44
N ILE A 447 -13.99 9.17 -1.14
CA ILE A 447 -13.47 10.20 -2.03
C ILE A 447 -12.68 11.26 -1.25
N MET A 448 -13.16 11.71 -0.09
CA MET A 448 -12.43 12.67 0.74
C MET A 448 -11.10 12.10 1.29
N ARG A 449 -11.03 10.80 1.61
CA ARG A 449 -9.76 10.13 1.95
C ARG A 449 -8.75 10.22 0.80
N THR A 450 -9.22 10.16 -0.46
CA THR A 450 -8.35 10.33 -1.63
C THR A 450 -7.97 11.79 -1.94
N ILE A 451 -8.74 12.77 -1.44
CA ILE A 451 -8.35 14.19 -1.47
C ILE A 451 -7.12 14.38 -0.55
N ALA A 452 -7.17 13.82 0.66
CA ALA A 452 -6.05 13.82 1.58
C ALA A 452 -4.79 13.15 0.98
N SER A 453 -3.62 13.44 1.53
CA SER A 453 -2.36 12.82 1.09
C SER A 453 -2.28 11.35 1.45
N THR A 454 -2.91 10.96 2.56
CA THR A 454 -3.18 9.57 2.95
C THR A 454 -4.55 9.51 3.61
N GLY A 455 -5.21 8.35 3.59
CA GLY A 455 -6.56 8.22 4.15
C GLY A 455 -6.64 8.57 5.64
N SER A 456 -5.56 8.38 6.40
CA SER A 456 -5.48 8.72 7.82
C SER A 456 -5.30 10.22 8.09
N TYR A 457 -5.10 11.05 7.07
CA TYR A 457 -5.15 12.51 7.20
C TYR A 457 -6.57 13.06 7.03
N LEU A 458 -7.57 12.19 6.81
CA LEU A 458 -8.97 12.52 6.98
C LEU A 458 -9.41 12.22 8.41
N HIS A 459 -9.86 13.24 9.13
CA HIS A 459 -10.47 13.11 10.44
C HIS A 459 -11.89 13.66 10.40
N GLU A 460 -12.78 13.06 11.18
CA GLU A 460 -14.15 13.53 11.32
C GLU A 460 -14.39 14.06 12.73
N ALA A 461 -15.08 15.18 12.83
CA ALA A 461 -15.58 15.76 14.07
C ALA A 461 -17.10 15.91 14.00
N ALA A 462 -17.76 15.82 15.15
CA ALA A 462 -19.19 16.10 15.31
C ALA A 462 -19.41 17.28 16.25
N GLU A 463 -20.52 18.00 16.17
CA GLU A 463 -20.80 19.08 17.14
C GLU A 463 -21.03 18.55 18.55
N GLY A 464 -21.57 17.33 18.68
CA GLY A 464 -21.84 16.66 19.95
C GLY A 464 -20.91 15.47 20.19
N GLY A 465 -20.04 15.55 21.19
CA GLY A 465 -19.17 14.43 21.56
C GLY A 465 -18.24 14.71 22.76
N SER A 466 -17.49 15.80 22.70
CA SER A 466 -16.67 16.36 23.80
C SER A 466 -17.02 17.84 24.00
N ASP A 467 -16.35 18.54 24.92
CA ASP A 467 -16.57 19.99 25.10
C ASP A 467 -16.13 20.79 23.85
N ASN A 468 -15.16 20.29 23.05
CA ASN A 468 -14.62 20.95 21.84
C ASN A 468 -14.06 19.97 20.76
N PRO A 469 -14.87 19.06 20.20
CA PRO A 469 -14.39 17.97 19.32
C PRO A 469 -13.70 18.42 18.03
N ILE A 470 -14.14 19.53 17.43
CA ILE A 470 -13.52 20.10 16.21
C ILE A 470 -12.11 20.62 16.50
N ILE A 471 -11.88 21.15 17.70
CA ILE A 471 -10.56 21.65 18.12
C ILE A 471 -9.59 20.48 18.28
N GLU A 472 -10.01 19.43 18.99
CA GLU A 472 -9.19 18.25 19.28
C GLU A 472 -8.68 17.57 18.01
N GLU A 473 -9.56 17.38 17.02
CA GLU A 473 -9.19 16.76 15.75
C GLU A 473 -8.33 17.68 14.86
N LEU A 474 -8.61 18.99 14.82
CA LEU A 474 -7.78 19.93 14.07
C LEU A 474 -6.36 20.06 14.66
N GLU A 475 -6.24 20.09 15.99
CA GLU A 475 -4.94 20.07 16.66
C GLU A 475 -4.19 18.76 16.40
N ARG A 476 -4.90 17.62 16.37
CA ARG A 476 -4.29 16.32 16.05
C ARG A 476 -3.71 16.32 14.63
N LEU A 477 -4.45 16.79 13.63
CA LEU A 477 -3.96 16.94 12.26
C LEU A 477 -2.74 17.87 12.20
N ALA A 478 -2.80 19.02 12.89
CA ALA A 478 -1.69 19.97 12.91
C ALA A 478 -0.42 19.40 13.56
N ARG A 479 -0.55 18.54 14.57
CA ARG A 479 0.59 17.84 15.20
C ARG A 479 1.32 16.92 14.22
N TYR A 480 0.64 16.36 13.21
CA TYR A 480 1.29 15.55 12.19
C TYR A 480 2.31 16.33 11.34
N LEU A 481 2.26 17.66 11.32
CA LEU A 481 3.24 18.52 10.63
C LEU A 481 4.60 18.59 11.35
N PHE A 482 4.67 18.15 12.61
CA PHE A 482 5.88 18.23 13.44
C PHE A 482 6.54 16.88 13.70
N ILE A 483 6.09 15.84 13.00
CA ILE A 483 6.64 14.49 13.12
C ILE A 483 7.09 13.98 11.75
N LEU A 484 8.07 13.10 11.79
CA LEU A 484 8.51 12.32 10.64
C LEU A 484 8.00 10.90 10.82
N THR A 485 7.44 10.35 9.76
CA THR A 485 6.87 9.01 9.73
C THR A 485 7.50 8.22 8.59
N GLY A 486 7.78 6.95 8.84
CA GLY A 486 8.35 6.04 7.83
C GLY A 486 7.98 4.60 8.09
N GLY A 487 7.83 3.84 7.01
CA GLY A 487 7.56 2.40 7.06
C GLY A 487 8.85 1.58 7.14
N PRO A 488 8.82 0.37 7.72
CA PRO A 488 9.84 -0.63 7.44
C PRO A 488 9.88 -1.00 5.94
N GLN A 489 11.06 -1.35 5.42
CA GLN A 489 11.20 -1.98 4.11
C GLN A 489 10.94 -3.48 4.23
N VAL A 490 9.99 -4.03 3.46
CA VAL A 490 9.45 -5.38 3.65
C VAL A 490 9.63 -6.26 2.41
N THR A 491 10.05 -7.51 2.61
CA THR A 491 10.06 -8.56 1.60
C THR A 491 9.44 -9.85 2.15
N ILE A 492 8.50 -10.42 1.41
CA ILE A 492 7.85 -11.70 1.70
C ILE A 492 8.60 -12.80 0.94
N THR A 493 8.93 -13.89 1.63
CA THR A 493 9.44 -15.13 1.03
C THR A 493 8.60 -16.30 1.52
N ASP A 494 8.05 -17.08 0.59
CA ASP A 494 7.26 -18.27 0.92
C ASP A 494 7.73 -19.48 0.12
N THR A 495 8.17 -20.53 0.81
CA THR A 495 8.68 -21.75 0.18
C THR A 495 7.60 -22.83 0.23
N VAL A 496 6.98 -23.11 -0.93
CA VAL A 496 6.00 -24.19 -1.08
C VAL A 496 6.66 -25.54 -0.75
N ASN A 497 5.90 -26.43 -0.11
CA ASN A 497 6.33 -27.81 0.10
C ASN A 497 6.26 -28.58 -1.23
N THR A 498 7.29 -28.44 -2.05
CA THR A 498 7.38 -29.03 -3.40
C THR A 498 7.47 -30.56 -3.40
N ALA A 499 7.57 -31.20 -2.24
CA ALA A 499 7.42 -32.65 -2.14
C ALA A 499 5.95 -33.08 -2.29
N LEU A 500 5.01 -32.26 -1.81
CA LEU A 500 3.58 -32.58 -1.77
C LEU A 500 2.75 -31.72 -2.73
N PHE A 501 3.20 -30.52 -3.08
CA PHE A 501 2.39 -29.56 -3.83
C PHE A 501 3.19 -28.86 -4.92
N ASP A 502 2.53 -28.55 -6.03
CA ASP A 502 3.04 -27.68 -7.07
C ASP A 502 2.34 -26.32 -7.01
N TYR A 503 3.09 -25.26 -7.29
CA TYR A 503 2.51 -23.95 -7.58
C TYR A 503 1.70 -24.00 -8.89
N VAL A 504 0.51 -23.39 -8.89
CA VAL A 504 -0.33 -23.28 -10.09
C VAL A 504 0.01 -21.97 -10.84
N PRO A 505 0.58 -22.03 -12.07
CA PRO A 505 0.92 -20.85 -12.85
C PRO A 505 -0.29 -19.92 -13.11
N GLY A 506 -0.04 -18.62 -13.10
CA GLY A 506 -1.04 -17.57 -13.32
C GLY A 506 -1.97 -17.34 -12.14
N SER A 507 -1.73 -17.97 -10.97
CA SER A 507 -2.62 -17.89 -9.81
C SER A 507 -2.28 -16.80 -8.81
N ILE A 508 -1.05 -16.26 -8.83
CA ILE A 508 -0.60 -15.30 -7.82
C ILE A 508 -1.32 -13.94 -7.97
N ARG A 509 -1.87 -13.41 -6.88
CA ARG A 509 -2.59 -12.13 -6.82
C ARG A 509 -2.18 -11.35 -5.57
N ILE A 510 -2.25 -10.02 -5.67
CA ILE A 510 -1.97 -9.10 -4.57
C ILE A 510 -3.12 -8.13 -4.47
N THR A 511 -3.61 -7.95 -3.25
CA THR A 511 -4.57 -6.91 -2.90
C THR A 511 -4.05 -6.17 -1.69
N GLY A 512 -4.51 -4.94 -1.50
CA GLY A 512 -4.12 -4.16 -0.33
C GLY A 512 -5.05 -3.00 -0.07
N GLU A 513 -4.98 -2.51 1.15
CA GLU A 513 -5.72 -1.36 1.66
C GLU A 513 -4.78 -0.54 2.54
N GLN A 514 -4.79 0.77 2.38
CA GLN A 514 -4.13 1.71 3.28
C GLN A 514 -5.14 2.74 3.73
N ASP A 515 -5.35 2.83 5.04
CA ASP A 515 -6.20 3.85 5.66
C ASP A 515 -7.63 3.93 5.09
N GLY A 516 -8.25 2.77 4.82
CA GLY A 516 -9.58 2.66 4.21
C GLY A 516 -9.60 2.74 2.68
N ILE A 517 -8.47 3.05 2.03
CA ILE A 517 -8.38 3.17 0.57
C ILE A 517 -7.84 1.87 -0.03
N LYS A 518 -8.60 1.25 -0.93
CA LYS A 518 -8.13 0.09 -1.70
C LYS A 518 -6.98 0.49 -2.62
N LEU A 519 -5.94 -0.34 -2.65
CA LEU A 519 -4.76 -0.16 -3.45
C LEU A 519 -4.83 -1.02 -4.73
N LYS A 520 -4.06 -0.62 -5.75
CA LYS A 520 -3.84 -1.41 -6.95
C LYS A 520 -2.35 -1.50 -7.28
N SER A 521 -1.98 -2.43 -8.14
CA SER A 521 -0.61 -2.51 -8.65
C SER A 521 -0.32 -1.39 -9.65
N ILE A 522 0.96 -1.06 -9.84
CA ILE A 522 1.39 0.04 -10.71
C ILE A 522 0.86 -0.11 -12.13
N SER A 523 0.88 -1.32 -12.69
CA SER A 523 0.38 -1.59 -14.04
C SER A 523 -1.14 -1.82 -14.13
N ALA A 524 -1.84 -1.95 -13.01
CA ALA A 524 -3.27 -2.24 -13.01
C ALA A 524 -4.09 -1.02 -13.45
N PRO A 525 -4.98 -1.17 -14.46
CA PRO A 525 -5.91 -0.11 -14.83
C PRO A 525 -6.94 0.11 -13.72
N ASP A 526 -7.59 1.29 -13.72
CA ASP A 526 -8.77 1.49 -12.89
C ASP A 526 -9.91 0.57 -13.34
N ILE A 527 -10.65 0.05 -12.36
CA ILE A 527 -11.80 -0.82 -12.60
C ILE A 527 -13.00 0.09 -12.87
N THR A 528 -13.55 0.00 -14.07
CA THR A 528 -14.66 0.86 -14.52
C THR A 528 -16.02 0.17 -14.49
N ASP A 529 -16.08 -1.14 -14.25
CA ASP A 529 -17.33 -1.90 -14.17
C ASP A 529 -17.87 -1.90 -12.73
N PRO A 530 -19.02 -1.26 -12.44
CA PRO A 530 -19.60 -1.24 -11.11
C PRO A 530 -20.04 -2.61 -10.56
N LEU A 531 -20.11 -3.65 -11.41
CA LEU A 531 -20.44 -5.01 -10.99
C LEU A 531 -19.21 -5.78 -10.49
N ASP A 532 -18.01 -5.27 -10.73
CA ASP A 532 -16.78 -5.87 -10.23
C ASP A 532 -16.69 -5.69 -8.71
N PRO A 533 -16.41 -6.76 -7.92
CA PRO A 533 -16.31 -6.67 -6.45
C PRO A 533 -15.18 -5.74 -5.97
N ASP A 534 -14.19 -5.47 -6.84
CA ASP A 534 -13.12 -4.53 -6.58
C ASP A 534 -13.36 -3.14 -7.16
N TYR A 535 -14.52 -2.88 -7.78
CA TYR A 535 -14.90 -1.52 -8.18
C TYR A 535 -14.89 -0.56 -6.99
N THR A 536 -14.42 0.65 -7.24
CA THR A 536 -14.46 1.78 -6.31
C THR A 536 -14.92 3.02 -7.06
N VAL A 537 -15.68 3.88 -6.40
CA VAL A 537 -16.10 5.18 -6.96
C VAL A 537 -14.95 6.19 -7.09
N TYR A 538 -13.82 5.90 -6.45
CA TYR A 538 -12.59 6.67 -6.48
C TYR A 538 -11.47 5.94 -7.24
N THR A 539 -10.47 6.70 -7.69
CA THR A 539 -9.25 6.14 -8.30
C THR A 539 -8.35 5.56 -7.23
N LYS A 540 -8.01 4.28 -7.36
CA LYS A 540 -7.15 3.57 -6.39
C LYS A 540 -5.69 4.03 -6.51
N PRO A 541 -4.99 4.29 -5.40
CA PRO A 541 -3.55 4.54 -5.42
C PRO A 541 -2.78 3.32 -5.96
N ALA A 542 -1.88 3.59 -6.91
CA ALA A 542 -1.05 2.60 -7.58
C ALA A 542 0.24 2.34 -6.78
N LEU A 543 0.10 1.81 -5.56
CA LEU A 543 1.20 1.65 -4.59
C LEU A 543 1.67 0.20 -4.43
N LEU A 544 0.87 -0.78 -4.87
CA LEU A 544 1.30 -2.19 -4.80
C LEU A 544 2.32 -2.51 -5.89
N PRO A 545 3.30 -3.38 -5.62
CA PRO A 545 4.18 -3.89 -6.66
C PRO A 545 3.40 -4.72 -7.68
N ASP A 546 3.85 -4.71 -8.93
CA ASP A 546 3.38 -5.67 -9.92
C ASP A 546 3.93 -7.06 -9.58
N ILE A 547 3.06 -8.06 -9.64
CA ILE A 547 3.42 -9.45 -9.38
C ILE A 547 2.95 -10.37 -10.51
N SER A 548 3.69 -11.44 -10.73
CA SER A 548 3.40 -12.45 -11.74
C SER A 548 4.10 -13.77 -11.39
N ASP A 549 4.00 -14.77 -12.26
CA ASP A 549 4.74 -16.02 -12.12
C ASP A 549 6.27 -15.82 -12.07
N ALA A 550 6.78 -14.68 -12.54
CA ALA A 550 8.20 -14.33 -12.41
C ALA A 550 8.65 -14.14 -10.95
N ASN A 551 7.71 -13.92 -10.02
CA ASN A 551 7.97 -13.90 -8.58
C ASN A 551 8.11 -15.30 -7.99
N VAL A 552 7.91 -16.35 -8.78
CA VAL A 552 7.96 -17.74 -8.32
C VAL A 552 9.10 -18.47 -9.03
N GLN A 553 10.08 -18.94 -8.25
CA GLN A 553 11.20 -19.71 -8.74
C GLN A 553 11.38 -20.97 -7.90
N ASP A 554 11.36 -22.14 -8.55
CA ASP A 554 11.62 -23.44 -7.91
C ASP A 554 10.75 -23.70 -6.65
N GLY A 555 9.49 -23.22 -6.68
CA GLY A 555 8.54 -23.35 -5.56
C GLY A 555 8.70 -22.28 -4.46
N VAL A 556 9.59 -21.31 -4.64
CA VAL A 556 9.76 -20.16 -3.74
C VAL A 556 9.09 -18.93 -4.34
N VAL A 557 8.13 -18.37 -3.61
CA VAL A 557 7.46 -17.10 -3.93
C VAL A 557 8.20 -15.96 -3.23
N THR A 558 8.68 -14.97 -3.98
CA THR A 558 9.36 -13.78 -3.43
C THR A 558 8.69 -12.49 -3.90
N VAL A 559 8.21 -11.69 -2.95
CA VAL A 559 7.52 -10.42 -3.22
C VAL A 559 8.16 -9.31 -2.39
N GLY A 560 8.82 -8.37 -3.06
CA GLY A 560 9.31 -7.14 -2.44
C GLY A 560 8.21 -6.09 -2.38
N LEU A 561 7.79 -5.71 -1.17
CA LEU A 561 6.76 -4.68 -0.97
C LEU A 561 7.33 -3.27 -0.91
N GLY A 562 8.64 -3.11 -0.65
CA GLY A 562 9.24 -1.80 -0.44
C GLY A 562 8.88 -1.25 0.94
N GLU A 563 8.75 0.08 1.05
CA GLU A 563 8.38 0.75 2.30
C GLU A 563 6.87 0.59 2.58
N VAL A 564 6.52 0.00 3.73
CA VAL A 564 5.12 -0.23 4.12
C VAL A 564 4.91 0.19 5.58
N PRO A 565 3.89 1.02 5.93
CA PRO A 565 2.93 1.69 5.06
C PRO A 565 3.57 2.59 3.99
N TYR A 566 2.88 2.75 2.86
CA TYR A 566 3.42 3.48 1.71
C TYR A 566 3.30 4.99 1.96
N PRO A 567 4.42 5.75 1.97
CA PRO A 567 4.39 7.18 2.26
C PRO A 567 3.59 7.96 1.19
N PRO A 568 2.99 9.10 1.56
CA PRO A 568 2.99 9.73 2.89
C PRO A 568 2.05 9.02 3.88
N VAL A 569 2.40 9.02 5.18
CA VAL A 569 1.68 8.26 6.23
C VAL A 569 1.57 9.06 7.53
N SER A 570 0.51 8.83 8.33
CA SER A 570 0.35 9.38 9.68
C SER A 570 0.75 8.35 10.75
N PRO A 571 0.93 8.73 12.02
CA PRO A 571 1.10 7.78 13.14
C PRO A 571 0.04 6.69 13.23
N ASP A 572 -1.18 7.02 12.79
CA ASP A 572 -2.35 6.16 12.85
C ASP A 572 -2.56 5.39 11.54
N SER A 573 -1.68 5.58 10.55
CA SER A 573 -1.76 4.85 9.29
C SER A 573 -1.57 3.35 9.51
N ARG A 574 -2.36 2.58 8.76
CA ARG A 574 -2.34 1.13 8.78
C ARG A 574 -2.48 0.63 7.35
N THR A 575 -1.53 -0.17 6.93
CA THR A 575 -1.57 -0.84 5.62
C THR A 575 -1.75 -2.33 5.81
N ARG A 576 -2.69 -2.92 5.07
CA ARG A 576 -2.92 -4.36 4.99
C ARG A 576 -2.70 -4.81 3.56
N ILE A 577 -1.90 -5.84 3.39
CA ILE A 577 -1.57 -6.44 2.09
C ILE A 577 -1.87 -7.93 2.19
N ARG A 578 -2.51 -8.46 1.16
CA ARG A 578 -2.77 -9.88 1.00
C ARG A 578 -2.17 -10.36 -0.31
N VAL A 579 -1.26 -11.33 -0.21
CA VAL A 579 -0.81 -12.10 -1.37
C VAL A 579 -1.53 -13.44 -1.36
N THR A 580 -2.14 -13.82 -2.47
CA THR A 580 -2.76 -15.14 -2.64
C THR A 580 -2.15 -15.86 -3.82
N TYR A 581 -2.12 -17.18 -3.75
CA TYR A 581 -1.78 -18.02 -4.89
C TYR A 581 -2.38 -19.41 -4.70
N ARG A 582 -2.35 -20.24 -5.75
CA ARG A 582 -2.87 -21.61 -5.68
C ARG A 582 -1.74 -22.63 -5.72
N ILE A 583 -1.94 -23.69 -4.95
CA ILE A 583 -1.14 -24.91 -4.99
C ILE A 583 -2.04 -26.09 -5.35
N GLU A 584 -1.48 -27.09 -6.00
CA GLU A 584 -2.17 -28.32 -6.35
C GLU A 584 -1.36 -29.54 -5.90
N ASN A 585 -2.05 -30.60 -5.51
CA ASN A 585 -1.44 -31.81 -4.99
C ASN A 585 -0.55 -32.49 -6.05
N LYS A 586 0.66 -32.90 -5.65
CA LYS A 586 1.51 -33.81 -6.41
C LYS A 586 1.08 -35.27 -6.22
N GLY A 587 1.79 -36.18 -6.88
CA GLY A 587 1.61 -37.63 -6.77
C GLY A 587 1.47 -38.18 -5.35
N PRO A 588 2.29 -37.77 -4.37
CA PRO A 588 2.26 -38.37 -3.04
C PRO A 588 1.28 -37.71 -2.06
N ALA A 589 0.63 -36.60 -2.43
CA ALA A 589 -0.21 -35.86 -1.50
C ALA A 589 -1.54 -36.57 -1.22
N HIS A 590 -1.64 -37.17 -0.03
CA HIS A 590 -2.84 -37.78 0.53
C HIS A 590 -2.79 -37.74 2.07
N GLY A 591 -3.87 -37.34 2.73
CA GLY A 591 -4.00 -37.32 4.18
C GLY A 591 -4.69 -36.07 4.71
N SER A 592 -4.95 -36.06 6.01
CA SER A 592 -5.66 -34.97 6.70
C SER A 592 -4.77 -33.90 7.33
N HIS A 593 -3.44 -34.09 7.30
CA HIS A 593 -2.46 -33.22 7.95
C HIS A 593 -1.25 -32.96 7.03
N LEU A 594 -1.46 -32.24 5.93
CA LEU A 594 -0.42 -31.93 4.95
C LEU A 594 0.01 -30.47 5.04
N HIS A 595 1.30 -30.22 5.27
CA HIS A 595 1.86 -28.87 5.32
C HIS A 595 2.08 -28.31 3.92
N THR A 596 1.62 -27.08 3.68
CA THR A 596 1.72 -26.44 2.36
C THR A 596 3.11 -25.85 2.06
N ASN A 597 3.97 -25.70 3.07
CA ASN A 597 5.22 -24.95 2.98
C ASN A 597 6.36 -25.52 3.85
N ASN A 598 7.56 -25.00 3.62
CA ASN A 598 8.74 -25.22 4.46
C ASN A 598 8.96 -23.99 5.37
N ASP A 599 8.91 -24.20 6.68
CA ASP A 599 8.91 -23.15 7.71
C ASP A 599 10.20 -22.34 7.79
N GLU A 600 11.35 -22.94 7.54
CA GLU A 600 12.63 -22.21 7.59
C GLU A 600 12.77 -21.28 6.38
N GLY A 601 12.11 -21.61 5.26
CA GLY A 601 12.07 -20.79 4.05
C GLY A 601 10.86 -19.84 3.97
N THR A 602 9.89 -19.93 4.88
CA THR A 602 8.66 -19.13 4.85
C THR A 602 8.70 -18.02 5.89
N LEU A 603 8.97 -16.78 5.45
CA LEU A 603 9.22 -15.64 6.32
C LEU A 603 8.92 -14.29 5.68
N VAL A 604 8.84 -13.27 6.52
CA VAL A 604 8.97 -11.86 6.14
C VAL A 604 10.30 -11.34 6.68
N SER A 605 11.12 -10.78 5.81
CA SER A 605 12.31 -10.02 6.18
C SER A 605 12.01 -8.54 6.10
N PHE A 606 12.43 -7.76 7.09
CA PHE A 606 12.22 -6.32 7.10
C PHE A 606 13.36 -5.54 7.74
N GLN A 607 13.53 -4.29 7.29
CA GLN A 607 14.49 -3.33 7.81
C GLN A 607 13.75 -2.09 8.31
N GLU A 608 14.04 -1.71 9.55
CA GLU A 608 13.44 -0.55 10.20
C GLU A 608 14.31 0.69 10.00
N ALA A 609 13.69 1.84 9.78
CA ALA A 609 14.42 3.07 9.56
C ALA A 609 15.05 3.62 10.85
N ASN A 610 16.16 4.32 10.72
CA ASN A 610 16.66 5.29 11.69
C ASN A 610 16.44 6.70 11.16
N HIS A 611 16.34 7.65 12.09
CA HIS A 611 16.36 9.08 11.78
C HIS A 611 17.64 9.68 12.36
N LEU A 612 18.60 9.98 11.48
CA LEU A 612 19.95 10.37 11.89
C LEU A 612 20.17 11.89 11.98
N ASP A 613 19.25 12.69 11.43
CA ASP A 613 19.33 14.15 11.45
C ASP A 613 17.95 14.75 11.71
N ALA A 614 17.77 15.34 12.90
CA ALA A 614 16.50 15.94 13.34
C ALA A 614 15.96 17.04 12.41
N ALA A 615 16.83 17.65 11.61
CA ALA A 615 16.51 18.69 10.65
C ALA A 615 16.08 18.16 9.27
N SER A 616 16.30 16.87 8.98
CA SER A 616 16.08 16.25 7.69
C SER A 616 14.81 15.40 7.66
N THR A 617 14.23 15.19 6.48
CA THR A 617 13.17 14.20 6.26
C THR A 617 13.70 12.84 5.83
N GLU A 618 15.02 12.72 5.65
CA GLU A 618 15.66 11.50 5.21
C GLU A 618 15.71 10.44 6.32
N LEU A 619 15.24 9.24 5.97
CA LEU A 619 15.30 8.06 6.81
C LEU A 619 16.38 7.10 6.29
N THR A 620 17.18 6.53 7.18
CA THR A 620 18.24 5.58 6.82
C THR A 620 17.85 4.15 7.18
N TYR A 621 18.09 3.21 6.28
CA TYR A 621 17.77 1.79 6.46
C TYR A 621 19.06 0.98 6.72
N ASP A 622 19.78 1.34 7.78
CA ASP A 622 21.05 0.73 8.18
C ASP A 622 20.93 -0.18 9.42
N ASN A 623 19.72 -0.35 9.96
CA ASN A 623 19.46 -1.31 11.03
C ASN A 623 19.61 -2.77 10.54
N PRO A 624 19.97 -3.70 11.43
CA PRO A 624 19.99 -5.12 11.11
C PRO A 624 18.64 -5.61 10.59
N THR A 625 18.67 -6.45 9.54
CA THR A 625 17.45 -7.08 9.02
C THR A 625 16.84 -8.00 10.06
N ARG A 626 15.54 -7.85 10.27
CA ARG A 626 14.73 -8.68 11.17
C ARG A 626 13.87 -9.64 10.37
N ILE A 627 13.51 -10.75 10.99
CA ILE A 627 12.78 -11.85 10.35
C ILE A 627 11.59 -12.24 11.24
N LEU A 628 10.43 -12.44 10.60
CA LEU A 628 9.28 -13.12 11.18
C LEU A 628 8.94 -14.34 10.34
N HIS A 629 8.76 -15.50 10.98
CA HIS A 629 8.30 -16.70 10.31
C HIS A 629 6.78 -16.75 10.33
N PHE A 630 6.18 -17.09 9.19
CA PHE A 630 4.74 -17.29 9.11
C PHE A 630 4.31 -18.55 9.87
N GLN A 631 3.00 -18.63 10.16
CA GLN A 631 2.35 -19.91 10.42
C GLN A 631 2.49 -20.87 9.24
N THR A 632 2.36 -22.15 9.52
CA THR A 632 2.45 -23.26 8.58
C THR A 632 1.06 -23.86 8.43
N PRO A 633 0.28 -23.44 7.43
CA PRO A 633 -1.05 -23.95 7.26
C PRO A 633 -1.02 -25.42 6.83
N VAL A 634 -2.00 -26.14 7.36
CA VAL A 634 -2.21 -27.57 7.14
C VAL A 634 -3.51 -27.75 6.37
N ILE A 635 -3.47 -28.60 5.35
CA ILE A 635 -4.63 -28.92 4.51
C ILE A 635 -4.91 -30.42 4.55
N SER A 636 -6.16 -30.76 4.21
CA SER A 636 -6.65 -32.12 4.12
C SER A 636 -6.95 -32.45 2.67
N CYS A 637 -6.19 -33.38 2.09
CA CYS A 637 -6.33 -33.81 0.71
C CYS A 637 -6.56 -35.33 0.65
N HIS A 638 -7.67 -35.75 0.04
CA HIS A 638 -8.01 -37.16 -0.11
C HIS A 638 -8.06 -37.52 -1.60
N SER A 639 -6.87 -37.66 -2.20
CA SER A 639 -6.72 -38.18 -3.56
C SER A 639 -7.15 -39.65 -3.61
N GLY A 640 -7.81 -40.06 -4.69
CA GLY A 640 -8.25 -41.45 -4.85
C GLY A 640 -7.09 -42.43 -5.03
N PHE A 641 -5.95 -41.95 -5.50
CA PHE A 641 -4.74 -42.74 -5.73
C PHE A 641 -3.50 -41.83 -5.66
N THR A 642 -2.35 -42.39 -5.28
CA THR A 642 -1.07 -41.70 -5.21
C THR A 642 0.02 -42.46 -5.97
N VAL A 643 1.08 -41.74 -6.33
CA VAL A 643 2.35 -42.33 -6.74
C VAL A 643 3.43 -41.74 -5.85
N GLU A 644 4.25 -42.59 -5.26
CA GLU A 644 5.30 -42.22 -4.33
C GLU A 644 6.62 -42.81 -4.80
N LYS A 645 7.68 -42.01 -4.78
CA LYS A 645 9.04 -42.43 -5.13
C LYS A 645 10.00 -42.18 -3.99
N PHE A 646 10.84 -43.17 -3.70
CA PHE A 646 11.86 -43.13 -2.67
C PHE A 646 13.20 -43.65 -3.21
N VAL A 647 14.28 -43.24 -2.53
CA VAL A 647 15.66 -43.65 -2.81
C VAL A 647 16.34 -44.14 -1.54
N GLY A 648 17.38 -44.95 -1.68
CA GLY A 648 18.19 -45.48 -0.57
C GLY A 648 19.53 -46.02 -1.04
N THR A 649 20.48 -46.19 -0.11
CA THR A 649 21.79 -46.82 -0.38
C THR A 649 21.79 -48.33 -0.13
N GLU A 650 20.75 -48.85 0.50
CA GLU A 650 20.57 -50.26 0.80
C GLU A 650 19.18 -50.72 0.34
N ALA A 651 19.08 -51.96 -0.15
CA ALA A 651 17.84 -52.50 -0.71
C ALA A 651 16.68 -52.55 0.30
N ASP A 652 16.99 -52.69 1.59
CA ASP A 652 16.00 -52.78 2.67
C ASP A 652 15.65 -51.40 3.28
N ASP A 653 16.34 -50.31 2.88
CA ASP A 653 16.20 -48.96 3.44
C ASP A 653 15.96 -47.89 2.35
N VAL A 654 14.93 -48.10 1.53
CA VAL A 654 14.57 -47.22 0.39
C VAL A 654 13.39 -46.32 0.75
N ILE A 655 13.65 -45.30 1.56
CA ILE A 655 12.63 -44.45 2.17
C ILE A 655 12.94 -42.95 2.10
N TYR A 656 14.05 -42.55 1.50
CA TYR A 656 14.47 -41.15 1.44
C TYR A 656 13.91 -40.42 0.21
N LYS A 657 13.58 -39.13 0.34
CA LYS A 657 13.25 -38.23 -0.80
C LYS A 657 14.45 -37.50 -1.39
N SER A 658 15.49 -37.33 -0.59
CA SER A 658 16.74 -36.69 -1.00
C SER A 658 17.91 -37.42 -0.35
N LEU A 659 18.97 -37.65 -1.12
CA LEU A 659 20.14 -38.39 -0.66
C LEU A 659 21.42 -37.78 -1.26
N SER A 660 22.50 -37.74 -0.48
CA SER A 660 23.85 -37.43 -0.99
C SER A 660 24.69 -38.71 -1.02
N VAL A 661 25.23 -39.08 -2.18
CA VAL A 661 26.03 -40.31 -2.37
C VAL A 661 27.37 -40.01 -3.03
N SER A 662 28.33 -40.91 -2.85
CA SER A 662 29.57 -40.85 -3.61
C SER A 662 29.33 -41.32 -5.05
N ALA A 663 30.08 -40.78 -6.01
CA ALA A 663 30.13 -41.36 -7.34
C ALA A 663 30.53 -42.86 -7.28
N CYS A 664 30.01 -43.66 -8.20
CA CYS A 664 30.29 -45.09 -8.33
C CYS A 664 29.76 -45.94 -7.17
N GLN A 665 28.68 -45.46 -6.56
CA GLN A 665 27.88 -46.15 -5.57
C GLN A 665 26.57 -46.64 -6.18
N GLU A 666 26.16 -47.86 -5.82
CA GLU A 666 24.84 -48.39 -6.13
C GLU A 666 23.76 -47.73 -5.26
N ILE A 667 22.67 -47.37 -5.90
CA ILE A 667 21.50 -46.75 -5.28
C ILE A 667 20.24 -47.51 -5.68
N TYR A 668 19.32 -47.58 -4.73
CA TYR A 668 18.07 -48.33 -4.83
C TYR A 668 16.90 -47.37 -4.89
N TYR A 669 15.93 -47.70 -5.73
CA TYR A 669 14.70 -46.94 -5.92
C TYR A 669 13.50 -47.80 -5.61
N ARG A 670 12.48 -47.16 -5.06
CA ARG A 670 11.18 -47.75 -4.74
C ARG A 670 10.09 -46.81 -5.21
N VAL A 671 9.21 -47.30 -6.07
CA VAL A 671 8.03 -46.57 -6.55
C VAL A 671 6.80 -47.33 -6.11
N ILE A 672 5.86 -46.65 -5.47
CA ILE A 672 4.63 -47.24 -4.93
C ILE A 672 3.44 -46.52 -5.54
N VAL A 673 2.47 -47.29 -6.04
CA VAL A 673 1.17 -46.78 -6.48
C VAL A 673 0.11 -47.26 -5.51
N HIS A 674 -0.51 -46.35 -4.77
CA HIS A 674 -1.60 -46.66 -3.85
C HIS A 674 -2.96 -46.36 -4.48
N ASN A 675 -3.94 -47.23 -4.19
CA ASN A 675 -5.34 -47.01 -4.52
C ASN A 675 -6.14 -46.91 -3.22
N TYR A 676 -6.62 -45.71 -2.92
CA TYR A 676 -7.44 -45.43 -1.74
C TYR A 676 -8.95 -45.55 -2.00
N THR A 677 -9.35 -45.87 -3.23
CA THR A 677 -10.77 -46.05 -3.58
C THR A 677 -11.26 -47.45 -3.19
N ASP A 678 -12.59 -47.58 -3.10
CA ASP A 678 -13.27 -48.84 -2.81
C ASP A 678 -13.37 -49.80 -4.01
N VAL A 679 -12.79 -49.43 -5.17
CA VAL A 679 -12.81 -50.23 -6.40
C VAL A 679 -11.41 -50.44 -6.96
N PRO A 680 -11.13 -51.54 -7.67
CA PRO A 680 -9.86 -51.71 -8.36
C PRO A 680 -9.64 -50.60 -9.41
N MET A 681 -8.44 -50.05 -9.46
CA MET A 681 -8.07 -48.98 -10.39
C MET A 681 -7.08 -49.49 -11.43
N HIS A 682 -7.37 -49.19 -12.70
CA HIS A 682 -6.54 -49.55 -13.83
C HIS A 682 -5.68 -48.35 -14.26
N PHE A 683 -4.39 -48.60 -14.47
CA PHE A 683 -3.41 -47.59 -14.88
C PHE A 683 -2.73 -48.02 -16.18
N PRO A 684 -2.77 -47.18 -17.24
CA PRO A 684 -2.16 -47.50 -18.53
C PRO A 684 -0.65 -47.68 -18.47
N LEU A 685 0.06 -46.80 -17.74
CA LEU A 685 1.51 -46.73 -17.80
C LEU A 685 2.11 -46.13 -16.52
N LEU A 686 3.14 -46.79 -16.00
CA LEU A 686 4.04 -46.24 -14.99
C LEU A 686 5.46 -46.29 -15.55
N TYR A 687 6.14 -45.14 -15.56
CA TYR A 687 7.51 -45.06 -16.04
C TYR A 687 8.34 -44.09 -15.23
N GLU A 688 9.64 -44.25 -15.39
CA GLU A 688 10.66 -43.44 -14.75
C GLU A 688 11.49 -42.69 -15.80
N VAL A 689 11.96 -41.50 -15.42
CA VAL A 689 12.79 -40.65 -16.26
C VAL A 689 13.92 -40.04 -15.46
N GLN A 690 15.14 -40.18 -16.00
CA GLN A 690 16.39 -39.69 -15.41
C GLN A 690 16.87 -38.38 -16.05
N ASN A 691 17.67 -37.63 -15.29
CA ASN A 691 18.39 -36.44 -15.77
C ASN A 691 17.49 -35.34 -16.36
N VAL A 692 16.32 -35.15 -15.75
CA VAL A 692 15.36 -34.10 -16.12
C VAL A 692 15.07 -33.23 -14.91
N ARG A 693 14.79 -31.95 -15.13
CA ARG A 693 14.53 -30.98 -14.05
C ARG A 693 13.05 -30.71 -13.81
N THR A 694 12.22 -30.92 -14.83
CA THR A 694 10.79 -30.63 -14.78
C THR A 694 9.95 -31.83 -15.20
N VAL A 695 8.69 -31.87 -14.75
CA VAL A 695 7.73 -32.89 -15.20
C VAL A 695 7.47 -32.80 -16.71
N GLN A 696 7.53 -31.60 -17.30
CA GLN A 696 7.38 -31.40 -18.75
C GLN A 696 8.54 -32.03 -19.52
N GLU A 697 9.78 -31.85 -19.05
CA GLU A 697 10.95 -32.53 -19.62
C GLU A 697 10.84 -34.05 -19.45
N ALA A 698 10.40 -34.53 -18.28
CA ALA A 698 10.18 -35.94 -18.03
C ALA A 698 9.16 -36.53 -19.01
N ARG A 699 8.04 -35.84 -19.23
CA ARG A 699 7.01 -36.22 -20.22
C ARG A 699 7.52 -36.13 -21.66
N ALA A 700 8.41 -35.21 -21.99
CA ALA A 700 8.95 -35.08 -23.34
C ALA A 700 10.10 -36.06 -23.63
N SER A 701 10.72 -36.59 -22.58
CA SER A 701 11.90 -37.46 -22.69
C SER A 701 11.58 -38.72 -23.48
N THR A 702 12.46 -39.07 -24.41
CA THR A 702 12.43 -40.35 -25.13
C THR A 702 13.21 -41.44 -24.40
N ARG A 703 13.89 -41.10 -23.30
CA ARG A 703 14.71 -42.01 -22.49
C ARG A 703 13.97 -42.39 -21.21
N ARG A 704 12.86 -43.12 -21.36
CA ARG A 704 12.00 -43.55 -20.25
C ARG A 704 12.28 -45.01 -19.92
N ARG A 705 12.33 -45.35 -18.63
CA ARG A 705 12.31 -46.73 -18.15
C ARG A 705 10.87 -47.10 -17.78
N ILE A 706 10.25 -47.98 -18.55
CA ILE A 706 8.91 -48.48 -18.25
C ILE A 706 8.99 -49.40 -17.03
N LEU A 707 8.20 -49.11 -16.00
CA LEU A 707 8.12 -49.92 -14.78
C LEU A 707 6.92 -50.87 -14.84
N ALA A 708 5.80 -50.43 -15.41
CA ALA A 708 4.62 -51.25 -15.63
C ALA A 708 3.74 -50.69 -16.76
N GLU A 709 3.04 -51.59 -17.45
CA GLU A 709 2.03 -51.28 -18.48
C GLU A 709 0.73 -52.02 -18.15
N ASP A 710 -0.40 -51.37 -18.42
CA ASP A 710 -1.75 -51.93 -18.30
C ASP A 710 -2.00 -52.72 -17.00
N PHE A 711 -1.61 -52.15 -15.85
CA PHE A 711 -1.69 -52.82 -14.55
C PHE A 711 -2.92 -52.37 -13.76
N THR A 712 -3.29 -53.15 -12.74
CA THR A 712 -4.45 -52.87 -11.89
C THR A 712 -4.04 -52.97 -10.42
N VAL A 713 -4.36 -51.92 -9.65
CA VAL A 713 -4.15 -51.90 -8.20
C VAL A 713 -5.48 -52.19 -7.50
N PRO A 714 -5.58 -53.24 -6.66
CA PRO A 714 -6.80 -53.55 -5.93
C PRO A 714 -7.28 -52.39 -5.04
N ALA A 715 -8.57 -52.38 -4.73
CA ALA A 715 -9.18 -51.41 -3.81
C ALA A 715 -8.48 -51.41 -2.43
N GLY A 716 -8.21 -50.23 -1.87
CA GLY A 716 -7.57 -50.07 -0.57
C GLY A 716 -6.17 -50.71 -0.45
N SER A 717 -5.47 -50.91 -1.57
CA SER A 717 -4.18 -51.62 -1.64
C SER A 717 -3.13 -50.80 -2.37
N TYR A 718 -1.93 -51.36 -2.50
CA TYR A 718 -0.82 -50.73 -3.21
C TYR A 718 -0.06 -51.75 -4.04
N GLN A 719 0.68 -51.26 -5.03
CA GLN A 719 1.64 -52.04 -5.80
C GLN A 719 3.00 -51.33 -5.79
N GLU A 720 4.05 -52.12 -5.59
CA GLU A 720 5.41 -51.64 -5.44
C GLU A 720 6.31 -52.11 -6.58
N PHE A 721 7.20 -51.21 -7.02
CA PHE A 721 8.16 -51.41 -8.10
C PHE A 721 9.54 -50.94 -7.65
N THR A 722 10.53 -51.81 -7.67
CA THR A 722 11.91 -51.49 -7.25
C THR A 722 12.90 -51.67 -8.39
N PHE A 723 13.96 -50.86 -8.38
CA PHE A 723 15.06 -50.97 -9.34
C PHE A 723 16.34 -50.33 -8.78
N GLN A 724 17.48 -50.60 -9.42
CA GLN A 724 18.79 -50.07 -9.04
C GLN A 724 19.41 -49.21 -10.15
N TYR A 725 20.32 -48.31 -9.74
CA TYR A 725 21.18 -47.51 -10.60
C TYR A 725 22.57 -47.40 -9.97
N ILE A 726 23.62 -47.32 -10.79
CA ILE A 726 24.99 -47.11 -10.32
C ILE A 726 25.38 -45.69 -10.74
N THR A 727 25.67 -44.84 -9.76
CA THR A 727 26.11 -43.46 -10.01
C THR A 727 27.43 -43.45 -10.77
N ASN A 728 27.60 -42.49 -11.67
CA ASN A 728 28.82 -42.33 -12.45
C ASN A 728 29.53 -41.01 -12.11
N CYS A 729 30.77 -40.86 -12.57
CA CYS A 729 31.59 -39.68 -12.30
C CYS A 729 31.20 -38.41 -13.08
N SER A 730 30.31 -38.52 -14.07
CA SER A 730 29.72 -37.38 -14.77
C SER A 730 28.40 -36.92 -14.15
N ASP A 731 27.84 -37.71 -13.23
CA ASP A 731 26.61 -37.36 -12.54
C ASP A 731 26.93 -36.28 -11.49
N THR A 732 26.28 -35.12 -11.59
CA THR A 732 26.41 -34.04 -10.59
C THR A 732 25.20 -34.00 -9.65
N VAL A 733 24.01 -34.08 -10.24
CA VAL A 733 22.73 -34.29 -9.56
C VAL A 733 21.90 -35.12 -10.51
N ILE A 734 21.25 -36.16 -9.99
CA ILE A 734 20.39 -37.06 -10.77
C ILE A 734 18.98 -36.93 -10.20
N PRO A 735 18.14 -36.02 -10.74
CA PRO A 735 16.74 -35.96 -10.39
C PRO A 735 15.97 -36.99 -11.22
N ASP A 736 15.25 -37.86 -10.53
CA ASP A 736 14.48 -38.91 -11.20
C ASP A 736 13.00 -38.82 -10.88
N PHE A 737 12.19 -38.82 -11.93
CA PHE A 737 10.73 -38.72 -11.85
C PHE A 737 10.08 -40.09 -11.99
N ALA A 738 9.06 -40.40 -11.19
CA ALA A 738 8.09 -41.45 -11.46
C ALA A 738 6.82 -40.80 -12.00
N ILE A 739 6.37 -41.20 -13.19
CA ILE A 739 5.16 -40.69 -13.83
C ILE A 739 4.17 -41.83 -13.98
N LEU A 740 3.00 -41.62 -13.40
CA LEU A 740 1.83 -42.49 -13.53
C LEU A 740 0.84 -41.84 -14.50
N GLU A 741 0.61 -42.47 -15.64
CA GLU A 741 -0.46 -42.06 -16.55
C GLU A 741 -1.80 -42.59 -16.05
N THR A 742 -2.85 -41.79 -16.20
CA THR A 742 -4.21 -42.07 -15.73
C THR A 742 -5.22 -41.69 -16.80
N GLY A 743 -6.47 -42.12 -16.65
CA GLY A 743 -7.54 -41.75 -17.59
C GLY A 743 -7.81 -40.25 -17.71
N ASN A 744 -7.44 -39.45 -16.70
CA ASN A 744 -7.74 -38.01 -16.63
C ASN A 744 -6.50 -37.10 -16.70
N GLY A 745 -5.31 -37.67 -16.84
CA GLY A 745 -4.06 -36.91 -16.80
C GLY A 745 -2.89 -37.73 -16.25
N ILE A 746 -1.93 -37.07 -15.62
CA ILE A 746 -0.78 -37.72 -15.00
C ILE A 746 -0.69 -37.37 -13.52
N LEU A 747 -0.14 -38.29 -12.74
CA LEU A 747 0.42 -38.00 -11.42
C LEU A 747 1.90 -38.28 -11.45
N TYR A 748 2.66 -37.59 -10.63
CA TYR A 748 4.09 -37.81 -10.57
C TYR A 748 4.67 -37.51 -9.20
N ASP A 749 5.80 -38.15 -8.93
CA ASP A 749 6.63 -37.88 -7.77
C ASP A 749 8.10 -37.95 -8.16
N ASN A 750 8.98 -37.35 -7.38
CA ASN A 750 10.40 -37.33 -7.65
C ASN A 750 11.24 -37.49 -6.38
N ALA A 751 12.40 -38.10 -6.53
CA ALA A 751 13.42 -38.18 -5.49
C ALA A 751 14.74 -37.67 -6.06
N VAL A 752 15.51 -36.94 -5.24
CA VAL A 752 16.71 -36.22 -5.69
C VAL A 752 17.96 -36.88 -5.12
N ILE A 753 18.95 -37.09 -5.98
CA ILE A 753 20.26 -37.62 -5.56
C ILE A 753 21.35 -36.63 -5.94
N ALA A 754 22.06 -36.14 -4.92
CA ALA A 754 23.26 -35.33 -5.11
C ALA A 754 24.50 -36.24 -5.10
N VAL A 755 25.27 -36.21 -6.18
CA VAL A 755 26.50 -37.00 -6.30
C VAL A 755 27.67 -36.12 -5.88
N LYS A 756 28.43 -36.56 -4.88
CA LYS A 756 29.61 -35.86 -4.36
C LYS A 756 30.88 -36.60 -4.75
N GLU A 757 31.99 -35.87 -4.80
CA GLU A 757 33.31 -36.49 -4.86
C GLU A 757 33.50 -37.34 -3.60
N GLY A 758 33.53 -38.65 -3.82
CA GLY A 758 33.66 -39.64 -2.75
C GLY A 758 35.09 -40.06 -2.51
N SER A 759 35.25 -40.97 -1.55
CA SER A 759 36.48 -41.71 -1.36
C SER A 759 36.21 -43.21 -1.45
N ALA A 760 36.89 -43.88 -2.36
CA ALA A 760 36.78 -45.31 -2.61
C ALA A 760 37.99 -46.07 -2.06
N HIS A 761 37.91 -47.39 -2.07
CA HIS A 761 38.98 -48.28 -1.63
C HIS A 761 39.21 -49.41 -2.63
N TYR A 762 40.46 -49.86 -2.73
CA TYR A 762 40.84 -51.02 -3.54
C TYR A 762 41.95 -51.81 -2.87
N THR A 763 42.07 -53.07 -3.27
CA THR A 763 43.06 -53.98 -2.72
C THR A 763 44.12 -54.33 -3.76
N VAL A 764 45.39 -54.15 -3.40
CA VAL A 764 46.52 -54.63 -4.21
C VAL A 764 47.02 -55.95 -3.66
N GLN A 765 46.96 -56.99 -4.48
CA GLN A 765 47.37 -58.35 -4.15
C GLN A 765 48.70 -58.70 -4.80
N TYR A 766 49.64 -59.28 -4.04
CA TYR A 766 50.94 -59.70 -4.55
C TYR A 766 50.99 -61.22 -4.65
N LEU A 767 51.08 -61.73 -5.88
CA LEU A 767 50.85 -63.14 -6.20
C LEU A 767 52.03 -63.77 -6.92
N ASN A 768 52.30 -65.05 -6.62
CA ASN A 768 53.13 -65.88 -7.49
C ASN A 768 52.34 -66.20 -8.77
N ARG A 769 52.91 -65.88 -9.96
CA ARG A 769 52.27 -66.11 -11.26
C ARG A 769 51.91 -67.57 -11.52
N CYS A 770 52.75 -68.50 -11.08
CA CYS A 770 52.61 -69.93 -11.39
C CYS A 770 51.65 -70.65 -10.42
N THR A 771 51.59 -70.22 -9.16
CA THR A 771 50.82 -70.92 -8.13
C THR A 771 49.58 -70.16 -7.66
N GLY A 772 49.47 -68.86 -7.95
CA GLY A 772 48.40 -68.00 -7.45
C GLY A 772 48.45 -67.74 -5.95
N ILE A 773 49.51 -68.20 -5.26
CA ILE A 773 49.67 -68.03 -3.81
C ILE A 773 50.14 -66.61 -3.49
N ARG A 774 49.62 -66.04 -2.39
CA ARG A 774 50.04 -64.76 -1.81
C ARG A 774 51.50 -64.82 -1.38
N ILE A 775 52.31 -63.91 -1.90
CA ILE A 775 53.73 -63.81 -1.54
C ILE A 775 54.02 -62.67 -0.57
N CYS A 776 53.08 -61.73 -0.42
CA CYS A 776 53.08 -60.65 0.56
C CYS A 776 51.64 -60.41 1.05
N PRO A 777 51.45 -59.76 2.21
CA PRO A 777 50.14 -59.28 2.63
C PRO A 777 49.51 -58.34 1.59
N ASP A 778 48.19 -58.42 1.47
CA ASP A 778 47.42 -57.54 0.60
C ASP A 778 47.49 -56.10 1.12
N LYS A 779 47.61 -55.12 0.21
CA LYS A 779 47.61 -53.70 0.55
C LYS A 779 46.23 -53.12 0.27
N LEU A 780 45.48 -52.82 1.32
CA LEU A 780 44.29 -52.00 1.22
C LEU A 780 44.70 -50.54 1.03
N VAL A 781 44.21 -49.90 -0.02
CA VAL A 781 44.34 -48.46 -0.24
C VAL A 781 42.98 -47.84 0.00
N THR A 782 42.90 -46.95 0.99
CA THR A 782 41.71 -46.17 1.34
C THR A 782 41.89 -44.72 0.89
N GLY A 783 40.79 -43.98 0.72
CA GLY A 783 40.87 -42.57 0.35
C GLY A 783 41.13 -42.31 -1.14
N ALA A 784 40.92 -43.31 -2.00
CA ALA A 784 41.16 -43.17 -3.44
C ALA A 784 40.04 -42.35 -4.09
N ASP A 785 40.40 -41.52 -5.07
CA ASP A 785 39.42 -40.80 -5.88
C ASP A 785 38.72 -41.79 -6.82
N PRO A 786 37.41 -42.05 -6.65
CA PRO A 786 36.66 -43.03 -7.47
C PRO A 786 36.66 -42.67 -8.95
N CYS A 787 36.85 -41.39 -9.28
CA CYS A 787 36.77 -40.88 -10.64
C CYS A 787 38.13 -40.79 -11.33
N LYS A 788 39.20 -41.26 -10.67
CA LYS A 788 40.53 -41.35 -11.27
C LYS A 788 40.94 -42.80 -11.47
N PRO A 789 41.31 -43.20 -12.70
CA PRO A 789 41.78 -44.54 -12.95
C PRO A 789 43.15 -44.76 -12.28
N ILE A 790 43.31 -45.92 -11.65
CA ILE A 790 44.51 -46.27 -10.89
C ILE A 790 45.43 -47.13 -11.76
N ASP A 791 46.69 -46.73 -11.90
CA ASP A 791 47.70 -47.49 -12.63
C ASP A 791 48.43 -48.47 -11.69
N ALA A 792 48.38 -49.76 -12.02
CA ALA A 792 49.08 -50.82 -11.30
C ALA A 792 50.59 -50.58 -11.18
N CYS A 793 51.20 -49.84 -12.13
CA CYS A 793 52.62 -49.47 -12.13
C CYS A 793 53.04 -48.75 -10.84
N SER A 794 52.15 -47.89 -10.31
CA SER A 794 52.38 -47.13 -9.08
C SER A 794 52.41 -48.00 -7.81
N HIS A 795 52.04 -49.27 -7.92
CA HIS A 795 52.00 -50.24 -6.81
C HIS A 795 53.01 -51.39 -6.94
N ILE A 796 53.83 -51.42 -8.00
CA ILE A 796 54.84 -52.47 -8.17
C ILE A 796 55.94 -52.31 -7.11
N LEU A 797 56.14 -53.36 -6.30
CA LEU A 797 57.14 -53.38 -5.25
C LEU A 797 58.38 -54.18 -5.69
N ARG A 798 59.56 -53.76 -5.22
CA ARG A 798 60.78 -54.57 -5.30
C ARG A 798 60.79 -55.57 -4.15
N LEU A 799 60.35 -56.79 -4.44
CA LEU A 799 60.31 -57.88 -3.45
C LEU A 799 61.60 -58.73 -3.52
N PRO A 800 62.29 -59.00 -2.39
CA PRO A 800 63.46 -59.87 -2.34
C PRO A 800 63.15 -61.27 -2.91
N CYS A 801 64.02 -61.81 -3.76
CA CYS A 801 63.85 -63.11 -4.43
C CYS A 801 62.71 -63.22 -5.45
N TRP A 802 62.01 -62.13 -5.77
CA TRP A 802 60.91 -62.11 -6.74
C TRP A 802 61.13 -61.07 -7.85
N LYS A 803 60.59 -61.33 -9.03
CA LYS A 803 60.60 -60.43 -10.19
C LYS A 803 59.17 -60.21 -10.67
N PHE A 804 58.75 -58.95 -10.79
CA PHE A 804 57.45 -58.58 -11.35
C PHE A 804 57.34 -59.02 -12.80
N VAL A 805 56.15 -59.48 -13.20
CA VAL A 805 55.89 -59.98 -14.55
C VAL A 805 54.74 -59.25 -15.22
N CYS A 806 53.58 -59.18 -14.56
CA CYS A 806 52.39 -58.53 -15.10
C CYS A 806 51.40 -58.15 -14.00
N ALA A 807 50.45 -57.29 -14.32
CA ALA A 807 49.34 -56.90 -13.45
C ALA A 807 48.00 -57.22 -14.12
N CYS A 808 46.97 -57.54 -13.35
CA CYS A 808 45.60 -57.73 -13.83
C CYS A 808 44.58 -57.16 -12.81
N PRO A 809 43.76 -56.16 -13.20
CA PRO A 809 43.93 -55.32 -14.39
C PRO A 809 45.21 -54.45 -14.27
N TYR A 810 45.70 -53.91 -15.40
CA TYR A 810 46.83 -52.97 -15.39
C TYR A 810 46.37 -51.54 -15.02
N ARG A 811 45.15 -51.20 -15.41
CA ARG A 811 44.46 -49.95 -15.03
C ARG A 811 43.15 -50.35 -14.36
N LEU A 812 42.98 -49.96 -13.11
CA LEU A 812 41.74 -50.21 -12.36
C LEU A 812 40.84 -49.00 -12.48
N ASP A 813 39.62 -49.23 -12.92
CA ASP A 813 38.50 -48.29 -12.80
C ASP A 813 37.71 -48.70 -11.54
N LEU A 814 37.47 -47.76 -10.62
CA LEU A 814 36.80 -48.07 -9.36
C LEU A 814 35.28 -48.15 -9.50
N CYS A 815 34.75 -47.75 -10.67
CA CYS A 815 33.34 -47.82 -11.01
C CYS A 815 32.97 -49.15 -11.70
N GLU A 816 33.97 -50.00 -11.99
CA GLU A 816 33.79 -51.25 -12.72
C GLU A 816 34.61 -52.42 -12.11
N GLY A 817 33.94 -53.51 -11.71
CA GLY A 817 34.59 -54.76 -11.29
C GLY A 817 35.01 -54.84 -9.81
N ASP A 818 35.84 -55.84 -9.47
CA ASP A 818 36.09 -56.28 -8.07
C ASP A 818 36.98 -55.33 -7.23
N ASN A 819 37.35 -54.14 -7.70
CA ASN A 819 38.25 -53.20 -6.99
C ASN A 819 39.56 -53.83 -6.48
N ILE A 820 40.14 -54.74 -7.27
CA ILE A 820 41.36 -55.48 -6.92
C ILE A 820 42.39 -55.37 -8.06
N ILE A 821 43.62 -54.98 -7.72
CA ILE A 821 44.79 -55.09 -8.60
C ILE A 821 45.61 -56.31 -8.19
N LYS A 822 45.75 -57.28 -9.09
CA LYS A 822 46.61 -58.47 -8.88
C LYS A 822 47.96 -58.24 -9.56
N LEU A 823 49.02 -58.10 -8.77
CA LEU A 823 50.40 -57.99 -9.24
C LEU A 823 51.08 -59.37 -9.19
N TYR A 824 51.48 -59.89 -10.34
CA TYR A 824 52.07 -61.23 -10.47
C TYR A 824 53.60 -61.17 -10.55
N TYR A 825 54.24 -62.02 -9.76
CA TYR A 825 55.69 -62.14 -9.65
C TYR A 825 56.13 -63.60 -9.90
N VAL A 826 57.38 -63.78 -10.33
CA VAL A 826 58.04 -65.09 -10.43
C VAL A 826 59.30 -65.10 -9.55
N PRO A 827 59.74 -66.26 -9.04
CA PRO A 827 61.02 -66.37 -8.34
C PRO A 827 62.17 -65.88 -9.24
N ARG A 828 63.15 -65.20 -8.65
CA ARG A 828 64.36 -64.75 -9.36
C ARG A 828 65.35 -65.86 -9.64
#